data_AF-A0A4S2MUH1-F1
#
_entry.id   AF-A0A4S2MUH1-F1
#
_cell.length_a   1.000
_cell.length_b   1.000
_cell.length_c   1.000
_cell.angle_alpha   90.00
_cell.angle_beta   90.00
_cell.angle_gamma   90.00
#
_symmetry.space_group_name_H-M   'P 1'
#
loop_
_entity.id
_entity.type
_entity.pdbx_description
1 polymer ?
#
loop_
_entity_poly.entity_id
_entity_poly.type
_entity_poly.pdbx_seq_one_letter_code
_entity_poly.pdbx_strand_id
1 'polypeptide(L)'
;MLPHRPPATESQIAEANALKEKGNTAFREKRAVELAPTWAKAYRRKASVLDAMKRYQEAKMMYEKALDVIPQDDTLDEAAQEKDAEEVLQMIATLYNKIDNKPKNPSSQVRAVLDTKHSPGLAVLREADRRLRAGEVIGAWPPIGTCARRLWLAEMQYHNAMIHLFEYETRPAPPGYPSEHPLIFGRLQTLEELTTALVEDSRVLRFDKTAMEKLELCLALEQMCRDAIGPNLSPSETIFAYNERLTNGPDPSWNGPQPMAKDGPKPMGWDYVRPALQLSIRSALMNGLLETAVRRKNPRFREGVQHLQRAAELIIEARKQWLDIDGGVRGRTLETTFLRQVQGYLGDALVTEYFILRDQNELGPQGRALLNKILEIGNWIVESVKAEPKPPRDPEQLARPTGEAVWWGHFYSHYASPLSKGYSLIGYAQSALAKDYEFIALKPSSGKPGPVAAEPRRLGLAACAFARSAAWAPVDDPHRCSDLWNAIMCMIERGGYFLADFECIRDMATKCPAHYTDFFPESIVPEEASGKIFASEVVGTVVGMPPNQICSPLVSWPEGTEKDMDIAAEVLEPWTKKIVTGKGGGLLAITDVIQQVWRQRVEDGESIDAIGCELVWNELEAELRTNWEDVWAEHLDQEMPTFTEEEDNNGSEVGSDELEFTRSVVGV
;
A
#
# COMPACT_ATOMS: atom_id res chain seq x y z
N MET A 1 4.14 -43.64 8.51
CA MET A 1 3.87 -43.37 9.92
C MET A 1 4.80 -42.25 10.35
N LEU A 2 4.27 -41.07 10.67
CA LEU A 2 5.08 -40.00 11.27
C LEU A 2 5.61 -40.53 12.62
N PRO A 3 6.88 -40.25 12.99
CA PRO A 3 7.40 -40.71 14.26
C PRO A 3 6.54 -40.13 15.39
N HIS A 4 6.01 -41.00 16.25
CA HIS A 4 5.42 -40.57 17.52
C HIS A 4 6.45 -39.70 18.22
N ARG A 5 6.14 -38.40 18.35
CA ARG A 5 7.00 -37.48 19.09
C ARG A 5 6.96 -37.92 20.56
N PRO A 6 8.11 -37.95 21.26
CA PRO A 6 8.14 -38.35 22.65
C PRO A 6 7.24 -37.40 23.47
N PRO A 7 6.52 -37.92 24.47
CA PRO A 7 5.69 -37.09 25.34
C PRO A 7 6.55 -36.06 26.06
N ALA A 8 5.97 -34.88 26.30
CA ALA A 8 6.65 -33.80 27.01
C ALA A 8 7.03 -34.25 28.43
N THR A 9 8.29 -34.03 28.82
CA THR A 9 8.77 -34.40 30.16
C THR A 9 8.16 -33.50 31.24
N GLU A 10 8.02 -34.01 32.47
CA GLU A 10 7.54 -33.21 33.61
C GLU A 10 8.32 -31.91 33.81
N SER A 11 9.63 -31.91 33.51
CA SER A 11 10.47 -30.70 33.53
C SER A 11 10.07 -29.67 32.47
N GLN A 12 9.76 -30.11 31.25
CA GLN A 12 9.27 -29.25 30.17
C GLN A 12 7.87 -28.70 30.46
N ILE A 13 7.00 -29.52 31.04
CA ILE A 13 5.66 -29.11 31.47
C ILE A 13 5.75 -28.15 32.67
N ALA A 14 6.67 -28.38 33.61
CA ALA A 14 6.93 -27.48 34.74
C ALA A 14 7.54 -26.16 34.25
N GLU A 15 8.42 -26.15 33.25
CA GLU A 15 8.95 -24.94 32.61
C GLU A 15 7.83 -24.19 31.87
N ALA A 16 7.00 -24.91 31.11
CA ALA A 16 5.83 -24.36 30.42
C ALA A 16 4.76 -23.83 31.40
N ASN A 17 4.63 -24.44 32.58
CA ASN A 17 3.77 -23.97 33.66
C ASN A 17 4.42 -22.84 34.47
N ALA A 18 5.73 -22.78 34.65
CA ALA A 18 6.43 -21.69 35.34
C ALA A 18 6.42 -20.41 34.49
N LEU A 19 6.35 -20.55 33.16
CA LEU A 19 6.01 -19.44 32.28
C LEU A 19 4.68 -18.78 32.71
N LYS A 20 3.77 -19.48 33.41
CA LYS A 20 2.47 -18.95 33.89
C LYS A 20 2.57 -17.66 34.73
N GLU A 21 3.67 -17.48 35.47
CA GLU A 21 3.78 -16.44 36.50
C GLU A 21 4.64 -15.22 36.09
N LYS A 22 5.26 -15.24 34.91
CA LYS A 22 6.11 -14.13 34.40
C LYS A 22 5.43 -13.43 33.22
N GLY A 23 5.41 -12.10 33.19
CA GLY A 23 4.59 -11.30 32.26
C GLY A 23 4.82 -11.53 30.75
N ASN A 24 3.75 -11.31 29.96
CA ASN A 24 3.49 -11.51 28.51
C ASN A 24 2.90 -12.89 28.09
N THR A 25 1.57 -12.97 27.97
CA THR A 25 0.77 -14.18 27.68
C THR A 25 1.04 -14.79 26.28
N ALA A 26 1.18 -14.00 25.23
CA ALA A 26 1.29 -14.52 23.85
C ALA A 26 2.64 -15.23 23.57
N PHE A 27 3.75 -14.66 24.05
CA PHE A 27 5.09 -15.27 23.95
C PHE A 27 5.17 -16.59 24.72
N ARG A 28 4.48 -16.66 25.87
CA ARG A 28 4.43 -17.85 26.73
C ARG A 28 3.68 -18.99 26.07
N GLU A 29 2.56 -18.73 25.42
CA GLU A 29 1.80 -19.79 24.75
C GLU A 29 2.54 -20.32 23.51
N LYS A 30 3.26 -19.46 22.77
CA LYS A 30 4.15 -19.92 21.68
C LYS A 30 5.25 -20.83 22.21
N ARG A 31 5.97 -20.38 23.24
CA ARG A 31 7.06 -21.15 23.85
C ARG A 31 6.54 -22.41 24.54
N ALA A 32 5.32 -22.40 25.09
CA ALA A 32 4.68 -23.58 25.67
C ALA A 32 4.36 -24.64 24.59
N VAL A 33 3.86 -24.24 23.42
CA VAL A 33 3.63 -25.16 22.29
C VAL A 33 4.96 -25.71 21.72
N GLU A 34 6.02 -24.90 21.71
CA GLU A 34 7.36 -25.34 21.28
C GLU A 34 8.05 -26.28 22.29
N LEU A 35 7.91 -26.00 23.59
CA LEU A 35 8.51 -26.80 24.67
C LEU A 35 7.75 -28.10 24.94
N ALA A 36 6.43 -28.09 24.81
CA ALA A 36 5.55 -29.22 25.11
C ALA A 36 4.50 -29.40 23.98
N PRO A 37 4.92 -29.95 22.82
CA PRO A 37 4.06 -30.06 21.63
C PRO A 37 2.92 -31.08 21.76
N THR A 38 2.96 -31.96 22.77
CA THR A 38 1.88 -32.91 23.12
C THR A 38 0.99 -32.41 24.25
N TRP A 39 1.16 -31.15 24.69
CA TRP A 39 0.39 -30.58 25.80
C TRP A 39 -0.81 -29.80 25.28
N ALA A 40 -2.01 -30.37 25.40
CA ALA A 40 -3.25 -29.83 24.85
C ALA A 40 -3.58 -28.42 25.38
N LYS A 41 -3.25 -28.19 26.66
CA LYS A 41 -3.50 -26.92 27.33
C LYS A 41 -2.76 -25.73 26.70
N ALA A 42 -1.57 -25.94 26.12
CA ALA A 42 -0.83 -24.88 25.43
C ALA A 42 -1.57 -24.42 24.16
N TYR A 43 -2.09 -25.36 23.37
CA TYR A 43 -2.86 -25.05 22.17
C TYR A 43 -4.17 -24.35 22.50
N ARG A 44 -4.89 -24.80 23.55
CA ARG A 44 -6.11 -24.14 24.04
C ARG A 44 -5.87 -22.69 24.44
N ARG A 45 -4.81 -22.42 25.17
CA ARG A 45 -4.48 -21.05 25.61
C ARG A 45 -4.06 -20.18 24.43
N LYS A 46 -3.26 -20.70 23.50
CA LYS A 46 -2.96 -20.00 22.24
C LYS A 46 -4.24 -19.66 21.46
N ALA A 47 -5.17 -20.60 21.37
CA ALA A 47 -6.44 -20.42 20.69
C ALA A 47 -7.33 -19.36 21.38
N SER A 48 -7.38 -19.36 22.71
CA SER A 48 -8.10 -18.35 23.50
C SER A 48 -7.53 -16.95 23.32
N VAL A 49 -6.19 -16.82 23.24
CA VAL A 49 -5.53 -15.54 22.92
C VAL A 49 -5.89 -15.07 21.51
N LEU A 50 -5.92 -15.98 20.53
CA LEU A 50 -6.32 -15.66 19.15
C LEU A 50 -7.80 -15.29 19.03
N ASP A 51 -8.69 -15.91 19.81
CA ASP A 51 -10.11 -15.54 19.89
C ASP A 51 -10.28 -14.13 20.46
N ALA A 52 -9.57 -13.81 21.54
CA ALA A 52 -9.53 -12.46 22.10
C ALA A 52 -8.99 -11.41 21.11
N MET A 53 -8.09 -11.81 20.19
CA MET A 53 -7.59 -10.97 19.09
C MET A 53 -8.55 -10.88 17.89
N LYS A 54 -9.78 -11.39 18.00
CA LYS A 54 -10.78 -11.45 16.91
C LYS A 54 -10.30 -12.20 15.66
N ARG A 55 -9.30 -13.09 15.79
CA ARG A 55 -8.74 -13.92 14.71
C ARG A 55 -9.35 -15.31 14.75
N TYR A 56 -10.66 -15.34 14.56
CA TYR A 56 -11.50 -16.51 14.83
C TYR A 56 -11.10 -17.76 14.04
N GLN A 57 -10.65 -17.62 12.78
CA GLN A 57 -10.20 -18.76 11.97
C GLN A 57 -8.89 -19.38 12.49
N GLU A 58 -7.98 -18.55 12.98
CA GLU A 58 -6.71 -19.00 13.57
C GLU A 58 -6.90 -19.59 14.95
N ALA A 59 -7.75 -18.96 15.76
CA ALA A 59 -8.20 -19.50 17.03
C ALA A 59 -8.80 -20.90 16.83
N LYS A 60 -9.68 -21.05 15.85
CA LYS A 60 -10.29 -22.32 15.48
C LYS A 60 -9.25 -23.37 15.11
N MET A 61 -8.30 -23.05 14.23
CA MET A 61 -7.22 -23.99 13.87
C MET A 61 -6.38 -24.43 15.08
N MET A 62 -6.13 -23.53 16.03
CA MET A 62 -5.40 -23.89 17.25
C MET A 62 -6.24 -24.73 18.22
N TYR A 63 -7.55 -24.52 18.29
CA TYR A 63 -8.47 -25.40 19.02
C TYR A 63 -8.59 -26.78 18.35
N GLU A 64 -8.63 -26.85 17.02
CA GLU A 64 -8.60 -28.13 16.28
C GLU A 64 -7.30 -28.89 16.56
N LYS A 65 -6.15 -28.19 16.55
CA LYS A 65 -4.87 -28.79 16.98
C LYS A 65 -4.86 -29.23 18.45
N ALA A 66 -5.60 -28.55 19.32
CA ALA A 66 -5.75 -28.99 20.70
C ALA A 66 -6.50 -30.33 20.76
N LEU A 67 -7.56 -30.52 19.96
CA LEU A 67 -8.29 -31.80 19.85
C LEU A 67 -7.39 -32.94 19.37
N ASP A 68 -6.53 -32.68 18.38
CA ASP A 68 -5.60 -33.69 17.86
C ASP A 68 -4.59 -34.17 18.93
N VAL A 69 -4.29 -33.31 19.91
CA VAL A 69 -3.24 -33.50 20.92
C VAL A 69 -3.79 -34.01 22.25
N ILE A 70 -5.07 -33.78 22.59
CA ILE A 70 -5.71 -34.26 23.84
C ILE A 70 -5.49 -35.76 24.11
N PRO A 71 -5.67 -36.68 23.14
CA PRO A 71 -5.46 -38.12 23.36
C PRO A 71 -4.00 -38.51 23.62
N GLN A 72 -3.05 -37.58 23.38
CA GLN A 72 -1.61 -37.77 23.51
C GLN A 72 -1.04 -36.99 24.71
N ASP A 73 -1.90 -36.35 25.49
CA ASP A 73 -1.52 -35.58 26.68
C ASP A 73 -1.50 -36.51 27.91
N ASP A 74 -0.31 -36.97 28.28
CA ASP A 74 -0.07 -37.85 29.43
C ASP A 74 -0.51 -37.24 30.78
N THR A 75 -0.85 -35.95 30.82
CA THR A 75 -1.36 -35.27 32.02
C THR A 75 -2.87 -35.41 32.22
N LEU A 76 -3.59 -35.96 31.24
CA LEU A 76 -5.04 -36.12 31.26
C LEU A 76 -5.40 -37.61 31.36
N ASP A 77 -6.29 -37.95 32.30
CA ASP A 77 -6.95 -39.26 32.31
C ASP A 77 -8.08 -39.30 31.27
N GLU A 78 -8.61 -40.48 30.94
CA GLU A 78 -9.65 -40.64 29.90
C GLU A 78 -10.88 -39.75 30.14
N ALA A 79 -11.27 -39.55 31.40
CA ALA A 79 -12.40 -38.69 31.79
C ALA A 79 -12.09 -37.19 31.61
N ALA A 80 -10.87 -36.76 31.94
CA ALA A 80 -10.41 -35.40 31.70
C ALA A 80 -10.22 -35.12 30.21
N GLN A 81 -9.77 -36.09 29.41
CA GLN A 81 -9.66 -35.98 27.95
C GLN A 81 -11.02 -35.73 27.31
N GLU A 82 -12.05 -36.49 27.69
CA GLU A 82 -13.42 -36.33 27.17
C GLU A 82 -13.98 -34.94 27.50
N LYS A 83 -13.79 -34.48 28.76
CA LYS A 83 -14.21 -33.15 29.19
C LYS A 83 -13.44 -32.03 28.47
N ASP A 84 -12.12 -32.15 28.35
CA ASP A 84 -11.29 -31.13 27.69
C ASP A 84 -11.67 -31.03 26.20
N ALA A 85 -11.95 -32.15 25.55
CA ALA A 85 -12.40 -32.20 24.17
C ALA A 85 -13.78 -31.54 24.01
N GLU A 86 -14.72 -31.78 24.92
CA GLU A 86 -16.04 -31.15 24.91
C GLU A 86 -15.95 -29.63 25.05
N GLU A 87 -15.14 -29.13 25.99
CA GLU A 87 -14.90 -27.69 26.16
C GLU A 87 -14.29 -27.06 24.90
N VAL A 88 -13.33 -27.74 24.26
CA VAL A 88 -12.71 -27.27 23.02
C VAL A 88 -13.72 -27.26 21.87
N LEU A 89 -14.58 -28.27 21.75
CA LEU A 89 -15.65 -28.31 20.76
C LEU A 89 -16.67 -27.18 20.96
N GLN A 90 -17.02 -26.85 22.21
CA GLN A 90 -17.86 -25.69 22.51
C GLN A 90 -17.20 -24.35 22.10
N MET A 91 -15.89 -24.22 22.33
CA MET A 91 -15.13 -23.04 21.88
C MET A 91 -15.05 -22.95 20.36
N ILE A 92 -14.89 -24.09 19.67
CA ILE A 92 -14.96 -24.13 18.20
C ILE A 92 -16.36 -23.73 17.71
N ALA A 93 -17.43 -24.21 18.36
CA ALA A 93 -18.81 -23.87 18.00
C ALA A 93 -19.13 -22.37 18.20
N THR A 94 -18.68 -21.78 19.31
CA THR A 94 -18.82 -20.32 19.54
C THR A 94 -18.02 -19.51 18.52
N LEU A 95 -16.83 -19.98 18.13
CA LEU A 95 -16.06 -19.38 17.04
C LEU A 95 -16.75 -19.49 15.68
N TYR A 96 -17.40 -20.60 15.36
CA TYR A 96 -18.21 -20.71 14.14
C TYR A 96 -19.27 -19.62 14.07
N ASN A 97 -20.00 -19.38 15.16
CA ASN A 97 -20.99 -18.30 15.23
C ASN A 97 -20.35 -16.92 15.03
N LYS A 98 -19.17 -16.67 15.63
CA LYS A 98 -18.41 -15.41 15.45
C LYS A 98 -17.89 -15.24 14.01
N ILE A 99 -17.55 -16.34 13.33
CA ILE A 99 -17.10 -16.34 11.93
C ILE A 99 -18.28 -16.05 10.99
N ASP A 100 -19.44 -16.66 11.24
CA ASP A 100 -20.64 -16.51 10.41
C ASP A 100 -21.35 -15.16 10.62
N ASN A 101 -21.25 -14.56 11.82
CA ASN A 101 -21.85 -13.25 12.15
C ASN A 101 -20.98 -12.04 11.81
N LYS A 102 -19.82 -12.20 11.16
CA LYS A 102 -19.07 -11.03 10.68
C LYS A 102 -19.94 -10.30 9.65
N PRO A 103 -20.19 -8.98 9.79
CA PRO A 103 -20.85 -8.22 8.75
C PRO A 103 -20.06 -8.43 7.47
N LYS A 104 -20.70 -9.02 6.46
CA LYS A 104 -20.15 -9.11 5.11
C LYS A 104 -20.01 -7.68 4.64
N ASN A 105 -18.84 -7.09 4.86
CA ASN A 105 -18.60 -5.70 4.59
C ASN A 105 -19.00 -5.43 3.12
N PRO A 106 -20.02 -4.59 2.86
CA PRO A 106 -20.58 -4.39 1.52
C PRO A 106 -19.56 -3.78 0.55
N SER A 107 -18.49 -3.20 1.07
CA SER A 107 -17.42 -2.51 0.35
C SER A 107 -16.54 -3.40 -0.55
N SER A 108 -16.71 -4.72 -0.52
CA SER A 108 -16.01 -5.63 -1.45
C SER A 108 -16.73 -5.87 -2.79
N GLN A 109 -17.87 -5.19 -3.01
CA GLN A 109 -18.57 -5.21 -4.29
C GLN A 109 -18.03 -4.15 -5.26
N VAL A 110 -16.96 -4.46 -6.00
CA VAL A 110 -16.80 -3.87 -7.34
C VAL A 110 -16.29 -4.93 -8.33
N ARG A 111 -17.04 -5.03 -9.43
CA ARG A 111 -16.84 -5.77 -10.69
C ARG A 111 -15.53 -5.28 -11.35
N ALA A 112 -14.77 -6.00 -12.17
CA ALA A 112 -15.16 -6.83 -13.29
C ALA A 112 -13.87 -7.47 -13.84
N VAL A 113 -14.04 -8.41 -14.78
CA VAL A 113 -13.16 -8.50 -15.94
C VAL A 113 -12.98 -7.07 -16.48
N LEU A 114 -11.75 -6.54 -16.47
CA LEU A 114 -11.30 -5.27 -17.08
C LEU A 114 -12.44 -4.55 -17.83
N ASP A 115 -13.14 -3.63 -17.16
CA ASP A 115 -14.28 -2.93 -17.76
C ASP A 115 -13.77 -2.06 -18.91
N THR A 116 -13.93 -2.58 -20.14
CA THR A 116 -13.47 -1.91 -21.36
C THR A 116 -14.24 -0.62 -21.67
N LYS A 117 -15.35 -0.34 -20.96
CA LYS A 117 -16.23 0.81 -21.19
C LYS A 117 -16.11 1.89 -20.12
N HIS A 118 -15.69 1.55 -18.90
CA HIS A 118 -15.67 2.47 -17.76
C HIS A 118 -14.33 2.52 -17.01
N SER A 119 -13.20 2.29 -17.68
CA SER A 119 -11.89 2.53 -17.04
C SER A 119 -11.75 4.00 -16.60
N PRO A 120 -11.07 4.26 -15.46
CA PRO A 120 -10.86 5.63 -14.96
C PRO A 120 -10.20 6.55 -16.01
N GLY A 121 -9.19 6.05 -16.72
CA GLY A 121 -8.53 6.78 -17.80
C GLY A 121 -9.50 7.21 -18.91
N LEU A 122 -10.34 6.30 -19.38
CA LEU A 122 -11.31 6.58 -20.44
C LEU A 122 -12.40 7.58 -19.99
N ALA A 123 -12.81 7.52 -18.73
CA ALA A 123 -13.74 8.50 -18.16
C ALA A 123 -13.14 9.90 -18.15
N VAL A 124 -11.88 10.03 -17.72
CA VAL A 124 -11.15 11.30 -17.74
C VAL A 124 -10.97 11.80 -19.18
N LEU A 125 -10.59 10.93 -20.12
CA LEU A 125 -10.44 11.32 -21.52
C LEU A 125 -11.74 11.84 -22.14
N ARG A 126 -12.86 11.15 -21.91
CA ARG A 126 -14.19 11.58 -22.41
C ARG A 126 -14.60 12.94 -21.86
N GLU A 127 -14.29 13.21 -20.60
CA GLU A 127 -14.57 14.51 -19.98
C GLU A 127 -13.66 15.61 -20.54
N ALA A 128 -12.37 15.32 -20.78
CA ALA A 128 -11.45 16.25 -21.42
C ALA A 128 -11.94 16.61 -22.84
N ASP A 129 -12.35 15.62 -23.62
CA ASP A 129 -12.92 15.83 -24.96
C ASP A 129 -14.24 16.63 -24.92
N ARG A 130 -15.10 16.40 -23.92
CA ARG A 130 -16.35 17.15 -23.73
C ARG A 130 -16.05 18.63 -23.48
N ARG A 131 -15.09 18.93 -22.61
CA ARG A 131 -14.65 20.30 -22.28
C ARG A 131 -14.01 20.99 -23.47
N LEU A 132 -13.17 20.29 -24.22
CA LEU A 132 -12.59 20.80 -25.46
C LEU A 132 -13.68 21.17 -26.48
N ARG A 133 -14.71 20.33 -26.66
CA ARG A 133 -15.87 20.64 -27.52
C ARG A 133 -16.70 21.81 -27.00
N ALA A 134 -16.67 22.09 -25.70
CA ALA A 134 -17.31 23.25 -25.09
C ALA A 134 -16.49 24.55 -25.23
N GLY A 135 -15.29 24.48 -25.83
CA GLY A 135 -14.43 25.64 -26.07
C GLY A 135 -13.33 25.86 -25.02
N GLU A 136 -13.14 24.93 -24.07
CA GLU A 136 -11.99 25.00 -23.15
C GLU A 136 -10.67 24.74 -23.91
N VAL A 137 -9.59 25.36 -23.43
CA VAL A 137 -8.25 25.21 -24.02
C VAL A 137 -7.72 23.80 -23.75
N ILE A 138 -7.11 23.16 -24.76
CA ILE A 138 -6.45 21.85 -24.62
C ILE A 138 -5.42 21.94 -23.50
N GLY A 139 -5.50 21.02 -22.53
CA GLY A 139 -4.55 20.94 -21.43
C GLY A 139 -4.93 21.75 -20.19
N ALA A 140 -5.94 22.64 -20.26
CA ALA A 140 -6.45 23.38 -19.11
C ALA A 140 -7.10 22.45 -18.07
N TRP A 141 -7.79 21.41 -18.53
CA TRP A 141 -8.31 20.32 -17.70
C TRP A 141 -7.86 18.97 -18.29
N PRO A 142 -7.41 18.00 -17.46
CA PRO A 142 -7.31 18.08 -16.00
C PRO A 142 -6.16 18.97 -15.49
N PRO A 143 -6.30 19.61 -14.31
CA PRO A 143 -5.27 20.51 -13.76
C PRO A 143 -3.95 19.81 -13.44
N ILE A 144 -2.85 20.57 -13.44
CA ILE A 144 -1.52 20.06 -13.13
C ILE A 144 -1.46 19.55 -11.68
N GLY A 145 -0.77 18.42 -11.47
CA GLY A 145 -0.62 17.78 -10.15
C GLY A 145 -1.82 16.96 -9.67
N THR A 146 -2.85 16.78 -10.49
CA THR A 146 -4.01 15.93 -10.19
C THR A 146 -3.80 14.48 -10.66
N CYS A 147 -4.48 13.54 -10.00
CA CYS A 147 -4.59 12.14 -10.41
C CYS A 147 -5.24 12.04 -11.79
N ALA A 148 -6.29 12.82 -12.03
CA ALA A 148 -6.93 12.92 -13.34
C ALA A 148 -5.93 13.32 -14.44
N ARG A 149 -5.01 14.26 -14.18
CA ARG A 149 -3.98 14.63 -15.18
C ARG A 149 -3.04 13.46 -15.50
N ARG A 150 -2.61 12.70 -14.48
CA ARG A 150 -1.79 11.50 -14.71
C ARG A 150 -2.55 10.44 -15.52
N LEU A 151 -3.78 10.13 -15.12
CA LEU A 151 -4.64 9.19 -15.84
C LEU A 151 -4.87 9.61 -17.29
N TRP A 152 -5.07 10.91 -17.54
CA TRP A 152 -5.21 11.44 -18.90
C TRP A 152 -3.94 11.21 -19.74
N LEU A 153 -2.75 11.49 -19.19
CA LEU A 153 -1.47 11.26 -19.89
C LEU A 153 -1.23 9.77 -20.17
N ALA A 154 -1.45 8.91 -19.16
CA ALA A 154 -1.35 7.46 -19.30
C ALA A 154 -2.34 6.93 -20.34
N GLU A 155 -3.59 7.41 -20.31
CA GLU A 155 -4.66 6.99 -21.22
C GLU A 155 -4.35 7.39 -22.66
N MET A 156 -3.80 8.58 -22.90
CA MET A 156 -3.41 9.01 -24.24
C MET A 156 -2.27 8.15 -24.81
N GLN A 157 -1.26 7.85 -23.99
CA GLN A 157 -0.17 6.94 -24.39
C GLN A 157 -0.70 5.53 -24.65
N TYR A 158 -1.56 5.02 -23.76
CA TYR A 158 -2.14 3.70 -23.86
C TYR A 158 -3.05 3.57 -25.09
N HIS A 159 -3.88 4.58 -25.38
CA HIS A 159 -4.74 4.58 -26.56
C HIS A 159 -3.92 4.50 -27.86
N ASN A 160 -2.82 5.27 -27.97
CA ASN A 160 -1.92 5.21 -29.12
C ASN A 160 -1.25 3.83 -29.24
N ALA A 161 -0.78 3.27 -28.12
CA ALA A 161 -0.16 1.95 -28.10
C ALA A 161 -1.16 0.84 -28.50
N MET A 162 -2.43 0.97 -28.12
CA MET A 162 -3.49 0.04 -28.52
C MET A 162 -3.77 0.12 -30.03
N ILE A 163 -3.75 1.30 -30.64
CA ILE A 163 -3.89 1.43 -32.11
C ILE A 163 -2.80 0.60 -32.81
N HIS A 164 -1.54 0.75 -32.40
CA HIS A 164 -0.44 -0.03 -32.97
C HIS A 164 -0.55 -1.53 -32.65
N LEU A 165 -1.06 -1.90 -31.48
CA LEU A 165 -1.33 -3.29 -31.13
C LEU A 165 -2.37 -3.92 -32.07
N PHE A 166 -3.42 -3.19 -32.44
CA PHE A 166 -4.47 -3.69 -33.33
C PHE A 166 -4.02 -3.82 -34.80
N GLU A 167 -2.88 -3.22 -35.19
CA GLU A 167 -2.26 -3.42 -36.51
C GLU A 167 -1.63 -4.81 -36.68
N TYR A 168 -1.44 -5.57 -35.59
CA TYR A 168 -0.81 -6.88 -35.66
C TYR A 168 -1.70 -7.91 -36.37
N GLU A 169 -1.14 -8.65 -37.32
CA GLU A 169 -1.88 -9.70 -38.04
C GLU A 169 -0.96 -10.80 -38.55
N THR A 170 -1.57 -11.94 -38.87
CA THR A 170 -0.90 -13.06 -39.52
C THR A 170 -1.30 -13.10 -41.00
N ARG A 171 -0.33 -13.30 -41.88
CA ARG A 171 -0.57 -13.50 -43.32
C ARG A 171 0.05 -14.82 -43.77
N PRO A 172 -0.54 -15.52 -44.74
CA PRO A 172 0.06 -16.74 -45.28
C PRO A 172 1.45 -16.42 -45.86
N ALA A 173 2.38 -17.35 -45.67
CA ALA A 173 3.71 -17.22 -46.27
C ALA A 173 3.59 -17.19 -47.81
N PRO A 174 4.31 -16.29 -48.50
CA PRO A 174 4.26 -16.23 -49.96
C PRO A 174 4.80 -17.52 -50.59
N PRO A 175 4.34 -17.89 -51.80
CA PRO A 175 4.83 -19.07 -52.50
C PRO A 175 6.37 -19.06 -52.64
N GLY A 176 7.02 -20.13 -52.20
CA GLY A 176 8.49 -20.26 -52.23
C GLY A 176 9.21 -19.76 -50.96
N TYR A 177 8.48 -19.33 -49.93
CA TYR A 177 9.08 -19.00 -48.63
C TYR A 177 9.51 -20.28 -47.89
N PRO A 178 10.62 -20.27 -47.11
CA PRO A 178 11.16 -21.49 -46.48
C PRO A 178 10.28 -22.12 -45.39
N SER A 179 9.26 -21.40 -44.91
CA SER A 179 8.38 -21.84 -43.83
C SER A 179 6.93 -21.82 -44.28
N GLU A 180 6.20 -22.90 -43.97
CA GLU A 180 4.74 -23.00 -44.17
C GLU A 180 3.94 -22.27 -43.09
N HIS A 181 4.62 -21.78 -42.02
CA HIS A 181 3.96 -21.03 -40.97
C HIS A 181 3.59 -19.62 -41.42
N PRO A 182 2.44 -19.08 -40.97
CA PRO A 182 2.02 -17.73 -41.30
C PRO A 182 3.01 -16.70 -40.74
N LEU A 183 3.28 -15.66 -41.53
CA LEU A 183 4.14 -14.55 -41.17
C LEU A 183 3.39 -13.55 -40.30
N ILE A 184 4.04 -13.05 -39.26
CA ILE A 184 3.48 -12.03 -38.37
C ILE A 184 3.92 -10.65 -38.86
N PHE A 185 2.96 -9.73 -38.98
CA PHE A 185 3.19 -8.32 -39.32
C PHE A 185 2.70 -7.44 -38.17
N GLY A 186 3.42 -6.35 -37.91
CA GLY A 186 3.07 -5.37 -36.89
C GLY A 186 4.20 -4.38 -36.65
N ARG A 187 3.93 -3.37 -35.82
CA ARG A 187 4.88 -2.30 -35.53
C ARG A 187 5.80 -2.67 -34.35
N LEU A 188 7.11 -2.77 -34.59
CA LEU A 188 8.09 -2.99 -33.52
C LEU A 188 8.02 -1.87 -32.47
N GLN A 189 8.35 -2.20 -31.21
CA GLN A 189 8.29 -1.30 -30.04
C GLN A 189 6.88 -1.06 -29.49
N THR A 190 5.86 -1.73 -30.03
CA THR A 190 4.49 -1.65 -29.46
C THR A 190 4.47 -2.12 -28.01
N LEU A 191 5.25 -3.15 -27.63
CA LEU A 191 5.36 -3.57 -26.23
C LEU A 191 5.97 -2.48 -25.34
N GLU A 192 6.94 -1.74 -25.85
CA GLU A 192 7.54 -0.59 -25.17
C GLU A 192 6.51 0.52 -24.92
N GLU A 193 5.74 0.88 -25.95
CA GLU A 193 4.71 1.91 -25.82
C GLU A 193 3.63 1.50 -24.80
N LEU A 194 3.16 0.24 -24.86
CA LEU A 194 2.18 -0.30 -23.92
C LEU A 194 2.72 -0.28 -22.47
N THR A 195 3.89 -0.86 -22.24
CA THR A 195 4.47 -0.92 -20.88
C THR A 195 4.82 0.46 -20.34
N THR A 196 5.19 1.42 -21.20
CA THR A 196 5.44 2.81 -20.78
C THR A 196 4.16 3.47 -20.27
N ALA A 197 3.04 3.31 -20.98
CA ALA A 197 1.75 3.82 -20.57
C ALA A 197 1.24 3.17 -19.27
N LEU A 198 1.44 1.86 -19.13
CA LEU A 198 1.04 1.14 -17.91
C LEU A 198 1.92 1.47 -16.71
N VAL A 199 3.20 1.77 -16.94
CA VAL A 199 4.09 2.24 -15.87
C VAL A 199 3.70 3.62 -15.38
N GLU A 200 3.20 4.48 -16.26
CA GLU A 200 2.64 5.79 -15.90
C GLU A 200 1.44 5.63 -14.95
N ASP A 201 0.44 4.83 -15.33
CA ASP A 201 -0.67 4.46 -14.44
C ASP A 201 -1.34 3.17 -14.92
N SER A 202 -1.23 2.08 -14.16
CA SER A 202 -1.77 0.77 -14.57
C SER A 202 -3.30 0.73 -14.64
N ARG A 203 -4.02 1.71 -14.07
CA ARG A 203 -5.50 1.76 -14.07
C ARG A 203 -6.10 2.00 -15.46
N VAL A 204 -5.28 2.30 -16.47
CA VAL A 204 -5.71 2.42 -17.87
C VAL A 204 -5.79 1.07 -18.60
N LEU A 205 -5.21 0.01 -18.02
CA LEU A 205 -5.13 -1.32 -18.59
C LEU A 205 -6.52 -1.86 -18.95
N ARG A 206 -6.70 -2.28 -20.20
CA ARG A 206 -7.95 -2.89 -20.72
C ARG A 206 -7.66 -3.84 -21.88
N PHE A 207 -7.49 -5.12 -21.56
CA PHE A 207 -7.31 -6.16 -22.56
C PHE A 207 -8.59 -6.98 -22.69
N ASP A 208 -9.22 -6.91 -23.86
CA ASP A 208 -10.22 -7.89 -24.25
C ASP A 208 -9.53 -9.10 -24.91
N LYS A 209 -10.33 -10.11 -25.29
CA LYS A 209 -9.81 -11.33 -25.92
C LYS A 209 -9.00 -11.01 -27.18
N THR A 210 -9.47 -10.08 -28.01
CA THR A 210 -8.79 -9.70 -29.25
C THR A 210 -7.46 -9.01 -28.96
N ALA A 211 -7.42 -8.07 -28.01
CA ALA A 211 -6.19 -7.43 -27.59
C ALA A 211 -5.17 -8.43 -27.04
N MET A 212 -5.61 -9.45 -26.30
CA MET A 212 -4.72 -10.53 -25.84
C MET A 212 -4.12 -11.32 -27.00
N GLU A 213 -4.93 -11.72 -28.00
CA GLU A 213 -4.46 -12.40 -29.21
C GLU A 213 -3.45 -11.53 -29.98
N LYS A 214 -3.70 -10.21 -30.08
CA LYS A 214 -2.76 -9.27 -30.72
C LYS A 214 -1.46 -9.11 -29.92
N LEU A 215 -1.53 -9.15 -28.59
CA LEU A 215 -0.34 -9.07 -27.72
C LEU A 215 0.55 -10.30 -27.88
N GLU A 216 -0.03 -11.49 -28.02
CA GLU A 216 0.72 -12.71 -28.31
C GLU A 216 1.48 -12.59 -29.63
N LEU A 217 0.85 -12.05 -30.68
CA LEU A 217 1.53 -11.75 -31.95
C LEU A 217 2.63 -10.70 -31.78
N CYS A 218 2.39 -9.66 -30.98
CA CYS A 218 3.38 -8.64 -30.66
C CYS A 218 4.62 -9.22 -29.99
N LEU A 219 4.44 -10.04 -28.96
CA LEU A 219 5.53 -10.69 -28.24
C LEU A 219 6.29 -11.67 -29.16
N ALA A 220 5.57 -12.46 -29.96
CA ALA A 220 6.18 -13.38 -30.90
C ALA A 220 7.05 -12.67 -31.96
N LEU A 221 6.52 -11.60 -32.59
CA LEU A 221 7.27 -10.83 -33.58
C LEU A 221 8.50 -10.17 -32.95
N GLU A 222 8.36 -9.51 -31.80
CA GLU A 222 9.49 -8.85 -31.15
C GLU A 222 10.56 -9.85 -30.71
N GLN A 223 10.16 -11.04 -30.25
CA GLN A 223 11.07 -12.14 -29.90
C GLN A 223 11.85 -12.63 -31.14
N MET A 224 11.16 -12.83 -32.27
CA MET A 224 11.79 -13.23 -33.53
C MET A 224 12.82 -12.18 -34.01
N CYS A 225 12.52 -10.89 -33.82
CA CYS A 225 13.37 -9.81 -34.30
C CYS A 225 14.55 -9.44 -33.37
N ARG A 226 14.51 -9.80 -32.08
CA ARG A 226 15.47 -9.27 -31.09
C ARG A 226 16.32 -10.31 -30.36
N ASP A 227 16.12 -11.61 -30.60
CA ASP A 227 16.87 -12.69 -29.88
C ASP A 227 16.85 -12.48 -28.37
N ALA A 228 15.71 -12.12 -27.78
CA ALA A 228 15.68 -11.88 -26.34
C ALA A 228 15.83 -13.20 -25.55
N ILE A 229 16.65 -13.19 -24.51
CA ILE A 229 16.81 -14.33 -23.62
C ILE A 229 15.52 -14.50 -22.80
N GLY A 230 14.95 -15.70 -22.89
CA GLY A 230 13.71 -16.08 -22.22
C GLY A 230 13.85 -16.22 -20.69
N PRO A 231 12.78 -16.64 -20.00
CA PRO A 231 12.73 -16.69 -18.53
C PRO A 231 13.50 -17.85 -17.89
N ASN A 232 14.08 -18.75 -18.69
CA ASN A 232 14.66 -20.01 -18.20
C ASN A 232 15.96 -19.85 -17.39
N LEU A 233 16.67 -18.74 -17.56
CA LEU A 233 17.90 -18.42 -16.82
C LEU A 233 17.58 -17.51 -15.64
N SER A 234 18.35 -17.60 -14.55
CA SER A 234 18.28 -16.61 -13.47
C SER A 234 18.62 -15.20 -13.99
N PRO A 235 18.21 -14.11 -13.32
CA PRO A 235 18.54 -12.76 -13.76
C PRO A 235 20.04 -12.52 -13.92
N SER A 236 20.88 -12.96 -12.98
CA SER A 236 22.34 -12.80 -13.09
C SER A 236 22.93 -13.59 -14.27
N GLU A 237 22.49 -14.83 -14.51
CA GLU A 237 22.91 -15.61 -15.70
C GLU A 237 22.41 -14.97 -16.99
N THR A 238 21.21 -14.39 -16.98
CA THR A 238 20.64 -13.68 -18.13
C THR A 238 21.51 -12.46 -18.48
N ILE A 239 21.92 -11.67 -17.49
CA ILE A 239 22.80 -10.52 -17.70
C ILE A 239 24.19 -10.96 -18.15
N PHE A 240 24.74 -12.03 -17.58
CA PHE A 240 26.00 -12.62 -18.03
C PHE A 240 25.93 -13.03 -19.51
N ALA A 241 24.88 -13.73 -19.92
CA ALA A 241 24.69 -14.14 -21.30
C ALA A 241 24.51 -12.94 -22.26
N TYR A 242 23.84 -11.87 -21.82
CA TYR A 242 23.78 -10.63 -22.60
C TYR A 242 25.14 -9.92 -22.70
N ASN A 243 25.96 -9.98 -21.65
CA ASN A 243 27.30 -9.43 -21.67
C ASN A 243 28.21 -10.17 -22.66
N GLU A 244 28.10 -11.50 -22.74
CA GLU A 244 28.80 -12.30 -23.75
C GLU A 244 28.39 -11.93 -25.18
N ARG A 245 27.12 -11.58 -25.40
CA ARG A 245 26.57 -11.16 -26.71
C ARG A 245 27.02 -9.76 -27.15
N LEU A 246 27.76 -9.01 -26.32
CA LEU A 246 28.39 -7.75 -26.75
C LEU A 246 29.52 -8.01 -27.76
N THR A 247 30.24 -9.12 -27.58
CA THR A 247 31.37 -9.53 -28.42
C THR A 247 31.02 -10.71 -29.32
N ASN A 248 30.20 -11.63 -28.84
CA ASN A 248 29.81 -12.83 -29.58
C ASN A 248 28.58 -12.54 -30.47
N GLY A 249 28.47 -13.27 -31.58
CA GLY A 249 27.30 -13.21 -32.46
C GLY A 249 26.03 -13.73 -31.79
N PRO A 250 24.88 -13.67 -32.49
CA PRO A 250 23.62 -14.17 -31.95
C PRO A 250 23.69 -15.68 -31.72
N ASP A 251 22.75 -16.23 -30.96
CA ASP A 251 22.64 -17.69 -30.82
C ASP A 251 22.62 -18.34 -32.23
N PRO A 252 23.46 -19.34 -32.53
CA PRO A 252 23.47 -20.00 -33.84
C PRO A 252 22.12 -20.60 -34.25
N SER A 253 21.23 -20.86 -33.28
CA SER A 253 19.86 -21.34 -33.50
C SER A 253 18.85 -20.21 -33.79
N TRP A 254 19.23 -18.95 -33.62
CA TRP A 254 18.37 -17.80 -33.89
C TRP A 254 18.34 -17.46 -35.38
N ASN A 255 17.15 -17.59 -35.98
CA ASN A 255 16.89 -17.34 -37.40
C ASN A 255 16.38 -15.92 -37.69
N GLY A 256 16.64 -14.95 -36.81
CA GLY A 256 16.19 -13.57 -36.99
C GLY A 256 17.11 -12.71 -37.87
N PRO A 257 16.77 -11.42 -38.08
CA PRO A 257 17.50 -10.55 -38.99
C PRO A 257 18.92 -10.27 -38.47
N GLN A 258 19.95 -10.76 -39.17
CA GLN A 258 21.34 -10.47 -38.79
C GLN A 258 21.79 -9.10 -39.34
N PRO A 259 22.43 -8.25 -38.52
CA PRO A 259 22.97 -6.98 -38.99
C PRO A 259 24.16 -7.22 -39.94
N MET A 260 23.92 -6.97 -41.23
CA MET A 260 24.92 -7.12 -42.29
C MET A 260 25.65 -5.79 -42.52
N ALA A 261 26.99 -5.80 -42.50
CA ALA A 261 27.82 -4.71 -43.03
C ALA A 261 28.29 -5.03 -44.46
N LYS A 262 28.90 -4.06 -45.15
CA LYS A 262 29.42 -4.26 -46.52
C LYS A 262 30.46 -5.38 -46.64
N ASP A 263 31.19 -5.67 -45.55
CA ASP A 263 32.34 -6.59 -45.55
C ASP A 263 32.17 -7.79 -44.60
N GLY A 264 30.95 -8.08 -44.12
CA GLY A 264 30.67 -9.22 -43.23
C GLY A 264 29.67 -8.91 -42.11
N PRO A 265 29.45 -9.86 -41.16
CA PRO A 265 28.57 -9.64 -40.01
C PRO A 265 29.10 -8.49 -39.14
N LYS A 266 28.22 -7.54 -38.80
CA LYS A 266 28.57 -6.39 -37.96
C LYS A 266 28.79 -6.86 -36.51
N PRO A 267 29.80 -6.35 -35.76
CA PRO A 267 29.86 -6.57 -34.32
C PRO A 267 28.55 -6.08 -33.70
N MET A 268 27.88 -6.98 -32.99
CA MET A 268 26.51 -6.78 -32.53
C MET A 268 26.42 -5.65 -31.50
N GLY A 269 27.36 -5.60 -30.56
CA GLY A 269 27.55 -4.47 -29.65
C GLY A 269 26.28 -4.09 -28.88
N TRP A 270 26.28 -2.88 -28.34
CA TRP A 270 25.19 -2.43 -27.47
C TRP A 270 23.87 -2.22 -28.22
N ASP A 271 23.90 -1.80 -29.48
CA ASP A 271 22.68 -1.59 -30.28
C ASP A 271 21.92 -2.89 -30.58
N TYR A 272 22.59 -4.04 -30.49
CA TYR A 272 21.96 -5.35 -30.53
C TYR A 272 21.46 -5.82 -29.15
N VAL A 273 22.34 -5.76 -28.14
CA VAL A 273 22.02 -6.27 -26.79
C VAL A 273 20.93 -5.46 -26.11
N ARG A 274 20.93 -4.14 -26.26
CA ARG A 274 19.98 -3.25 -25.57
C ARG A 274 18.52 -3.56 -25.94
N PRO A 275 18.09 -3.62 -27.21
CA PRO A 275 16.70 -3.95 -27.55
C PRO A 275 16.28 -5.35 -27.08
N ALA A 276 17.19 -6.33 -27.11
CA ALA A 276 16.94 -7.69 -26.65
C ALA A 276 16.69 -7.74 -25.14
N LEU A 277 17.59 -7.13 -24.37
CA LEU A 277 17.45 -7.01 -22.91
C LEU A 277 16.20 -6.23 -22.52
N GLN A 278 15.91 -5.12 -23.21
CA GLN A 278 14.69 -4.35 -22.99
C GLN A 278 13.43 -5.19 -23.23
N LEU A 279 13.43 -6.05 -24.24
CA LEU A 279 12.34 -6.99 -24.49
C LEU A 279 12.20 -8.00 -23.34
N SER A 280 13.29 -8.61 -22.84
CA SER A 280 13.23 -9.51 -21.68
C SER A 280 12.62 -8.83 -20.45
N ILE A 281 13.02 -7.60 -20.15
CA ILE A 281 12.52 -6.83 -19.01
C ILE A 281 11.05 -6.46 -19.19
N ARG A 282 10.68 -5.92 -20.36
CA ARG A 282 9.31 -5.44 -20.61
C ARG A 282 8.30 -6.56 -20.80
N SER A 283 8.71 -7.71 -21.34
CA SER A 283 7.87 -8.91 -21.38
C SER A 283 7.57 -9.42 -19.97
N ALA A 284 8.58 -9.46 -19.10
CA ALA A 284 8.37 -9.81 -17.68
C ALA A 284 7.46 -8.79 -16.99
N LEU A 285 7.68 -7.49 -17.21
CA LEU A 285 6.82 -6.44 -16.67
C LEU A 285 5.37 -6.55 -17.15
N MET A 286 5.14 -6.72 -18.46
CA MET A 286 3.80 -6.85 -19.04
C MET A 286 3.06 -8.05 -18.45
N ASN A 287 3.69 -9.22 -18.42
CA ASN A 287 3.10 -10.42 -17.83
C ASN A 287 2.81 -10.22 -16.34
N GLY A 288 3.72 -9.59 -15.61
CA GLY A 288 3.54 -9.24 -14.20
C GLY A 288 2.33 -8.35 -13.98
N LEU A 289 2.18 -7.28 -14.77
CA LEU A 289 1.05 -6.35 -14.69
C LEU A 289 -0.27 -7.02 -15.07
N LEU A 290 -0.32 -7.84 -16.12
CA LEU A 290 -1.53 -8.56 -16.52
C LEU A 290 -2.02 -9.54 -15.45
N GLU A 291 -1.11 -10.35 -14.91
CA GLU A 291 -1.46 -11.39 -13.95
C GLU A 291 -1.77 -10.84 -12.56
N THR A 292 -1.23 -9.67 -12.21
CA THR A 292 -1.53 -8.99 -10.93
C THR A 292 -2.71 -8.01 -11.03
N ALA A 293 -3.07 -7.55 -12.24
CA ALA A 293 -4.23 -6.68 -12.45
C ALA A 293 -5.57 -7.40 -12.25
N VAL A 294 -5.64 -8.71 -12.51
CA VAL A 294 -6.83 -9.52 -12.29
C VAL A 294 -6.88 -9.92 -10.80
N ARG A 295 -7.92 -9.44 -10.09
CA ARG A 295 -8.28 -9.58 -8.65
C ARG A 295 -7.61 -10.76 -7.89
N ARG A 296 -7.49 -10.64 -6.55
CA ARG A 296 -7.09 -11.66 -5.52
C ARG A 296 -7.42 -13.15 -5.77
N LYS A 297 -8.31 -13.49 -6.70
CA LYS A 297 -8.68 -14.86 -7.11
C LYS A 297 -8.04 -15.34 -8.41
N ASN A 298 -7.15 -14.57 -9.06
CA ASN A 298 -6.41 -15.06 -10.23
C ASN A 298 -5.49 -16.23 -9.80
N PRO A 299 -5.65 -17.46 -10.34
CA PRO A 299 -4.77 -18.57 -9.99
C PRO A 299 -3.31 -18.32 -10.34
N ARG A 300 -3.05 -17.46 -11.34
CA ARG A 300 -1.69 -17.09 -11.79
C ARG A 300 -1.13 -15.85 -11.08
N PHE A 301 -1.80 -15.34 -10.05
CA PHE A 301 -1.35 -14.14 -9.34
C PHE A 301 0.10 -14.25 -8.84
N ARG A 302 0.47 -15.39 -8.24
CA ARG A 302 1.84 -15.64 -7.74
C ARG A 302 2.87 -15.69 -8.88
N GLU A 303 2.50 -16.19 -10.06
CA GLU A 303 3.35 -16.11 -11.27
C GLU A 303 3.55 -14.64 -11.69
N GLY A 304 2.50 -13.82 -11.59
CA GLY A 304 2.58 -12.38 -11.81
C GLY A 304 3.57 -11.67 -10.90
N VAL A 305 3.58 -11.99 -9.60
CA VAL A 305 4.57 -11.48 -8.64
C VAL A 305 5.99 -11.87 -9.07
N GLN A 306 6.20 -13.13 -9.46
CA GLN A 306 7.51 -13.62 -9.93
C GLN A 306 7.98 -12.91 -11.21
N HIS A 307 7.06 -12.58 -12.12
CA HIS A 307 7.37 -11.80 -13.32
C HIS A 307 7.79 -10.37 -13.00
N LEU A 308 7.12 -9.69 -12.06
CA LEU A 308 7.55 -8.37 -11.58
C LEU A 308 8.91 -8.41 -10.89
N GLN A 309 9.13 -9.43 -10.03
CA GLN A 309 10.40 -9.66 -9.35
C GLN A 309 11.53 -9.84 -10.38
N ARG A 310 11.31 -10.68 -11.40
CA ARG A 310 12.27 -10.87 -12.49
C ARG A 310 12.58 -9.58 -13.23
N ALA A 311 11.57 -8.77 -13.56
CA ALA A 311 11.77 -7.50 -14.24
C ALA A 311 12.67 -6.56 -13.42
N ALA A 312 12.42 -6.45 -12.11
CA ALA A 312 13.22 -5.64 -11.21
C ALA A 312 14.66 -6.16 -11.08
N GLU A 313 14.84 -7.46 -10.90
CA GLU A 313 16.16 -8.10 -10.75
C GLU A 313 17.01 -7.98 -12.01
N LEU A 314 16.43 -8.15 -13.19
CA LEU A 314 17.14 -7.94 -14.46
C LEU A 314 17.70 -6.52 -14.56
N ILE A 315 16.92 -5.50 -14.15
CA ILE A 315 17.39 -4.11 -14.14
C ILE A 315 18.51 -3.93 -13.12
N ILE A 316 18.36 -4.47 -11.90
CA ILE A 316 19.37 -4.37 -10.84
C ILE A 316 20.70 -5.00 -11.28
N GLU A 317 20.66 -6.22 -11.81
CA GLU A 317 21.84 -6.95 -12.25
C GLU A 317 22.49 -6.27 -13.48
N ALA A 318 21.69 -5.78 -14.42
CA ALA A 318 22.19 -5.01 -15.56
C ALA A 318 22.93 -3.74 -15.13
N ARG A 319 22.39 -3.02 -14.14
CA ARG A 319 23.03 -1.81 -13.59
C ARG A 319 24.33 -2.11 -12.84
N LYS A 320 24.42 -3.27 -12.17
CA LYS A 320 25.69 -3.72 -11.55
C LYS A 320 26.74 -4.04 -12.61
N GLN A 321 26.34 -4.76 -13.66
CA GLN A 321 27.23 -5.16 -14.76
C GLN A 321 27.74 -3.97 -15.57
N TRP A 322 26.87 -2.99 -15.84
CA TRP A 322 27.16 -1.81 -16.66
C TRP A 322 27.03 -0.53 -15.84
N LEU A 323 27.68 -0.48 -14.68
CA LEU A 323 27.62 0.65 -13.77
C LEU A 323 28.21 1.93 -14.38
N ASP A 324 29.35 1.79 -15.06
CA ASP A 324 30.14 2.91 -15.61
C ASP A 324 29.63 3.44 -16.95
N ILE A 325 28.57 2.86 -17.51
CA ILE A 325 28.00 3.28 -18.79
C ILE A 325 27.00 4.43 -18.56
N ASP A 326 27.17 5.52 -19.32
CA ASP A 326 26.24 6.65 -19.32
C ASP A 326 24.79 6.19 -19.55
N GLY A 327 23.86 6.78 -18.79
CA GLY A 327 22.46 6.37 -18.83
C GLY A 327 21.77 6.62 -20.17
N GLY A 328 22.22 7.64 -20.92
CA GLY A 328 21.76 7.89 -22.28
C GLY A 328 22.11 6.75 -23.23
N VAL A 329 23.25 6.08 -23.01
CA VAL A 329 23.68 4.91 -23.77
C VAL A 329 22.95 3.66 -23.30
N ARG A 330 22.93 3.39 -21.98
CA ARG A 330 22.26 2.20 -21.40
C ARG A 330 20.80 2.10 -21.80
N GLY A 331 20.11 3.23 -21.84
CA GLY A 331 18.71 3.33 -22.22
C GLY A 331 17.79 3.34 -21.00
N ARG A 332 16.63 3.98 -21.19
CA ARG A 332 15.71 4.37 -20.11
C ARG A 332 15.19 3.22 -19.25
N THR A 333 15.00 2.03 -19.82
CA THR A 333 14.54 0.83 -19.11
C THR A 333 15.51 0.38 -18.01
N LEU A 334 16.80 0.71 -18.12
CA LEU A 334 17.82 0.36 -17.15
C LEU A 334 18.07 1.48 -16.13
N GLU A 335 17.34 2.59 -16.22
CA GLU A 335 17.53 3.73 -15.32
C GLU A 335 16.79 3.58 -14.00
N THR A 336 17.33 4.24 -12.95
CA THR A 336 16.78 4.21 -11.59
C THR A 336 15.31 4.64 -11.58
N THR A 337 14.94 5.62 -12.41
CA THR A 337 13.58 6.13 -12.54
C THR A 337 12.59 5.07 -13.02
N PHE A 338 12.99 4.22 -13.96
CA PHE A 338 12.15 3.10 -14.40
C PHE A 338 12.09 2.00 -13.33
N LEU A 339 13.23 1.69 -12.70
CA LEU A 339 13.28 0.70 -11.62
C LEU A 339 12.39 1.07 -10.43
N ARG A 340 12.31 2.35 -10.04
CA ARG A 340 11.40 2.83 -8.98
C ARG A 340 9.95 2.44 -9.25
N GLN A 341 9.50 2.60 -10.49
CA GLN A 341 8.12 2.25 -10.87
C GLN A 341 7.90 0.74 -10.82
N VAL A 342 8.83 -0.05 -11.38
CA VAL A 342 8.74 -1.52 -11.35
C VAL A 342 8.73 -2.04 -9.91
N GLN A 343 9.57 -1.48 -9.05
CA GLN A 343 9.61 -1.77 -7.60
C GLN A 343 8.30 -1.37 -6.91
N GLY A 344 7.70 -0.24 -7.27
CA GLY A 344 6.38 0.16 -6.76
C GLY A 344 5.28 -0.85 -7.09
N TYR A 345 5.22 -1.34 -8.33
CA TYR A 345 4.27 -2.38 -8.75
C TYR A 345 4.54 -3.73 -8.07
N LEU A 346 5.81 -4.11 -7.93
CA LEU A 346 6.21 -5.30 -7.18
C LEU A 346 5.77 -5.20 -5.72
N GLY A 347 5.98 -4.05 -5.08
CA GLY A 347 5.54 -3.78 -3.71
C GLY A 347 4.03 -3.97 -3.53
N ASP A 348 3.21 -3.40 -4.42
CA ASP A 348 1.75 -3.60 -4.42
C ASP A 348 1.34 -5.06 -4.57
N ALA A 349 2.01 -5.76 -5.48
CA ALA A 349 1.74 -7.17 -5.74
C ALA A 349 2.07 -8.00 -4.50
N LEU A 350 3.17 -7.72 -3.81
CA LEU A 350 3.56 -8.37 -2.54
C LEU A 350 2.60 -8.03 -1.39
N VAL A 351 2.12 -6.79 -1.29
CA VAL A 351 1.07 -6.40 -0.33
C VAL A 351 -0.20 -7.22 -0.57
N THR A 352 -0.59 -7.37 -1.84
CA THR A 352 -1.75 -8.17 -2.22
C THR A 352 -1.52 -9.66 -1.96
N GLU A 353 -0.33 -10.19 -2.23
CA GLU A 353 0.06 -11.56 -1.90
C GLU A 353 -0.03 -11.82 -0.39
N TYR A 354 0.48 -10.90 0.43
CA TYR A 354 0.35 -10.97 1.89
C TYR A 354 -1.12 -11.06 2.30
N PHE A 355 -2.00 -10.24 1.72
CA PHE A 355 -3.44 -10.32 1.99
C PHE A 355 -4.07 -11.65 1.55
N ILE A 356 -3.68 -12.18 0.39
CA ILE A 356 -4.14 -13.50 -0.08
C ILE A 356 -3.75 -14.58 0.93
N LEU A 357 -2.48 -14.61 1.35
CA LEU A 357 -1.99 -15.59 2.33
C LEU A 357 -2.66 -15.42 3.68
N ARG A 358 -2.89 -14.18 4.14
CA ARG A 358 -3.63 -13.89 5.37
C ARG A 358 -5.06 -14.41 5.29
N ASP A 359 -5.76 -14.11 4.20
CA ASP A 359 -7.16 -14.51 3.99
C ASP A 359 -7.27 -16.06 3.82
N GLN A 360 -6.22 -16.73 3.36
CA GLN A 360 -6.09 -18.20 3.28
C GLN A 360 -5.54 -18.84 4.56
N ASN A 361 -5.17 -18.03 5.55
CA ASN A 361 -4.52 -18.47 6.78
C ASN A 361 -3.18 -19.24 6.57
N GLU A 362 -2.44 -18.87 5.53
CA GLU A 362 -1.16 -19.46 5.11
C GLU A 362 0.05 -18.56 5.46
N LEU A 363 -0.09 -17.55 6.32
CA LEU A 363 0.99 -16.57 6.55
C LEU A 363 2.29 -17.20 7.05
N GLY A 364 2.27 -17.99 8.14
CA GLY A 364 3.47 -18.62 8.72
C GLY A 364 4.72 -17.71 8.76
N PRO A 365 5.94 -18.30 8.69
CA PRO A 365 7.19 -17.53 8.61
C PRO A 365 7.35 -16.69 7.32
N GLN A 366 6.67 -17.10 6.25
CA GLN A 366 6.73 -16.44 4.93
C GLN A 366 6.05 -15.07 4.93
N GLY A 367 5.02 -14.86 5.76
CA GLY A 367 4.36 -13.57 5.94
C GLY A 367 5.31 -12.48 6.39
N ARG A 368 6.20 -12.77 7.35
CA ARG A 368 7.21 -11.83 7.81
C ARG A 368 8.28 -11.56 6.75
N ALA A 369 8.70 -12.60 6.01
CA ALA A 369 9.63 -12.43 4.90
C ALA A 369 9.06 -11.48 3.83
N LEU A 370 7.78 -11.63 3.50
CA LEU A 370 7.05 -10.72 2.60
C LEU A 370 7.00 -9.29 3.16
N LEU A 371 6.60 -9.10 4.41
CA LEU A 371 6.54 -7.76 5.03
C LEU A 371 7.92 -7.07 5.08
N ASN A 372 8.98 -7.82 5.40
CA ASN A 372 10.34 -7.31 5.36
C ASN A 372 10.74 -6.93 3.93
N LYS A 373 10.34 -7.72 2.93
CA LYS A 373 10.62 -7.41 1.53
C LYS A 373 9.88 -6.15 1.07
N ILE A 374 8.61 -6.01 1.43
CA ILE A 374 7.81 -4.80 1.17
C ILE A 374 8.47 -3.57 1.82
N LEU A 375 8.95 -3.70 3.06
CA LEU A 375 9.65 -2.65 3.77
C LEU A 375 11.00 -2.29 3.11
N GLU A 376 11.77 -3.29 2.68
CA GLU A 376 13.03 -3.11 1.94
C GLU A 376 12.79 -2.33 0.63
N ILE A 377 11.76 -2.72 -0.12
CA ILE A 377 11.37 -2.05 -1.37
C ILE A 377 10.95 -0.60 -1.10
N GLY A 378 10.08 -0.37 -0.11
CA GLY A 378 9.61 0.97 0.23
C GLY A 378 10.76 1.89 0.66
N ASN A 379 11.67 1.41 1.52
CA ASN A 379 12.86 2.16 1.92
C ASN A 379 13.79 2.43 0.74
N TRP A 380 14.06 1.42 -0.10
CA TRP A 380 14.90 1.59 -1.29
C TRP A 380 14.33 2.65 -2.24
N ILE A 381 13.00 2.68 -2.47
CA ILE A 381 12.38 3.71 -3.30
C ILE A 381 12.63 5.10 -2.70
N VAL A 382 12.34 5.29 -1.41
CA VAL A 382 12.54 6.58 -0.72
C VAL A 382 14.01 7.01 -0.77
N GLU A 383 14.94 6.13 -0.45
CA GLU A 383 16.38 6.39 -0.47
C GLU A 383 16.89 6.69 -1.89
N SER A 384 16.40 5.96 -2.90
CA SER A 384 16.79 6.19 -4.29
C SER A 384 16.35 7.58 -4.78
N VAL A 385 15.18 8.07 -4.34
CA VAL A 385 14.71 9.42 -4.66
C VAL A 385 15.51 10.46 -3.90
N LYS A 386 15.89 10.21 -2.64
CA LYS A 386 16.77 11.11 -1.87
C LYS A 386 18.16 11.24 -2.48
N ALA A 387 18.72 10.16 -3.02
CA ALA A 387 20.04 10.15 -3.64
C ALA A 387 20.08 10.95 -4.96
N GLU A 388 18.99 10.89 -5.73
CA GLU A 388 18.85 11.60 -6.99
C GLU A 388 17.53 12.38 -6.97
N PRO A 389 17.45 13.52 -6.26
CA PRO A 389 16.19 14.22 -6.10
C PRO A 389 15.78 14.90 -7.41
N LYS A 390 16.71 15.58 -8.10
CA LYS A 390 16.39 16.41 -9.27
C LYS A 390 16.16 15.60 -10.55
N PRO A 391 15.27 16.06 -11.46
CA PRO A 391 15.24 15.53 -12.82
C PRO A 391 16.60 15.78 -13.52
N PRO A 392 17.05 14.89 -14.41
CA PRO A 392 18.36 14.99 -15.05
C PRO A 392 18.52 16.18 -16.03
N ARG A 393 17.49 17.01 -16.23
CA ARG A 393 17.52 18.20 -17.10
C ARG A 393 16.98 19.43 -16.38
N ASP A 394 17.50 20.59 -16.78
CA ASP A 394 17.08 21.90 -16.32
C ASP A 394 15.56 22.12 -16.58
N PRO A 395 14.73 22.35 -15.54
CA PRO A 395 13.30 22.58 -15.69
C PRO A 395 12.96 23.71 -16.66
N GLU A 396 13.82 24.72 -16.78
CA GLU A 396 13.64 25.87 -17.70
C GLU A 396 13.71 25.44 -19.17
N GLN A 397 14.44 24.38 -19.51
CA GLN A 397 14.56 23.86 -20.88
C GLN A 397 13.38 22.98 -21.32
N LEU A 398 12.45 22.68 -20.41
CA LEU A 398 11.30 21.79 -20.67
C LEU A 398 9.95 22.53 -20.63
N ALA A 399 9.96 23.87 -20.58
CA ALA A 399 8.77 24.70 -20.70
C ALA A 399 8.29 24.78 -22.16
N ARG A 400 6.98 24.65 -22.41
CA ARG A 400 6.39 24.95 -23.73
C ARG A 400 6.27 26.46 -23.93
N PRO A 401 6.14 26.94 -25.17
CA PRO A 401 5.85 28.35 -25.48
C PRO A 401 4.56 28.88 -24.82
N THR A 402 3.67 27.98 -24.38
CA THR A 402 2.41 28.29 -23.71
C THR A 402 2.54 28.46 -22.19
N GLY A 403 3.75 28.36 -21.61
CA GLY A 403 4.00 28.53 -20.17
C GLY A 403 3.70 27.29 -19.30
N GLU A 404 3.14 26.22 -19.87
CA GLU A 404 2.87 24.99 -19.11
C GLU A 404 4.17 24.25 -18.74
N ALA A 405 4.27 23.88 -17.45
CA ALA A 405 5.33 23.03 -16.91
C ALA A 405 5.16 21.56 -17.35
N VAL A 406 5.37 21.25 -18.63
CA VAL A 406 5.27 19.88 -19.19
C VAL A 406 6.19 18.90 -18.48
N TRP A 407 7.33 19.38 -17.97
CA TRP A 407 8.23 18.59 -17.16
C TRP A 407 7.58 18.06 -15.88
N TRP A 408 6.55 18.73 -15.34
CA TRP A 408 5.87 18.29 -14.12
C TRP A 408 5.22 16.91 -14.29
N GLY A 409 4.68 16.59 -15.47
CA GLY A 409 4.13 15.25 -15.73
C GLY A 409 5.21 14.16 -15.59
N HIS A 410 6.33 14.36 -16.26
CA HIS A 410 7.48 13.44 -16.16
C HIS A 410 8.06 13.36 -14.75
N PHE A 411 8.18 14.50 -14.09
CA PHE A 411 8.64 14.59 -12.72
C PHE A 411 7.73 13.81 -11.78
N TYR A 412 6.44 14.09 -11.87
CA TYR A 412 5.44 13.51 -11.01
C TYR A 412 5.43 11.98 -11.12
N SER A 413 5.55 11.46 -12.34
CA SER A 413 5.50 10.02 -12.60
C SER A 413 6.79 9.29 -12.22
N HIS A 414 7.95 9.93 -12.26
CA HIS A 414 9.23 9.30 -11.95
C HIS A 414 9.78 9.57 -10.54
N TYR A 415 9.20 10.53 -9.82
CA TYR A 415 9.69 10.97 -8.51
C TYR A 415 8.56 11.01 -7.47
N ALA A 416 7.58 11.89 -7.62
CA ALA A 416 6.53 12.07 -6.61
C ALA A 416 5.64 10.83 -6.43
N SER A 417 5.22 10.22 -7.54
CA SER A 417 4.43 8.97 -7.55
C SER A 417 5.15 7.82 -6.85
N PRO A 418 6.39 7.45 -7.25
CA PRO A 418 7.11 6.40 -6.54
C PRO A 418 7.43 6.78 -5.09
N LEU A 419 7.65 8.06 -4.76
CA LEU A 419 7.90 8.47 -3.37
C LEU A 419 6.67 8.28 -2.48
N SER A 420 5.49 8.73 -2.94
CA SER A 420 4.21 8.42 -2.29
C SER A 420 4.07 6.90 -2.11
N LYS A 421 4.31 6.14 -3.19
CA LYS A 421 4.25 4.67 -3.14
C LYS A 421 5.19 4.04 -2.12
N GLY A 422 6.46 4.47 -2.08
CA GLY A 422 7.46 3.97 -1.14
C GLY A 422 7.04 4.19 0.30
N TYR A 423 6.50 5.37 0.61
CA TYR A 423 5.95 5.67 1.94
C TYR A 423 4.71 4.84 2.28
N SER A 424 3.78 4.63 1.34
CA SER A 424 2.62 3.75 1.54
C SER A 424 3.05 2.31 1.85
N LEU A 425 4.05 1.78 1.11
CA LEU A 425 4.61 0.44 1.36
C LEU A 425 5.27 0.32 2.74
N ILE A 426 6.03 1.34 3.16
CA ILE A 426 6.62 1.40 4.51
C ILE A 426 5.50 1.42 5.56
N GLY A 427 4.50 2.28 5.38
CA GLY A 427 3.35 2.40 6.29
C GLY A 427 2.62 1.07 6.45
N TYR A 428 2.35 0.42 5.33
CA TYR A 428 1.72 -0.89 5.29
C TYR A 428 2.53 -1.95 6.04
N ALA A 429 3.81 -2.11 5.68
CA ALA A 429 4.65 -3.13 6.28
C ALA A 429 4.83 -2.90 7.79
N GLN A 430 5.02 -1.65 8.21
CA GLN A 430 5.14 -1.31 9.63
C GLN A 430 3.84 -1.54 10.39
N SER A 431 2.68 -1.17 9.83
CA SER A 431 1.38 -1.42 10.45
C SER A 431 1.10 -2.91 10.60
N ALA A 432 1.36 -3.70 9.55
CA ALA A 432 1.18 -5.15 9.59
C ALA A 432 2.17 -5.84 10.54
N LEU A 433 3.45 -5.43 10.54
CA LEU A 433 4.46 -5.93 11.49
C LEU A 433 4.14 -5.54 12.93
N ALA A 434 3.55 -4.35 13.15
CA ALA A 434 3.12 -3.95 14.48
C ALA A 434 2.07 -4.92 15.00
N LYS A 435 1.11 -5.30 14.15
CA LYS A 435 -0.02 -6.18 14.47
C LYS A 435 0.30 -7.68 14.44
N ASP A 436 1.52 -8.04 14.08
CA ASP A 436 1.93 -9.44 14.00
C ASP A 436 2.09 -10.06 15.40
N TYR A 437 1.05 -10.81 15.79
CA TYR A 437 0.95 -11.56 17.03
C TYR A 437 2.14 -12.50 17.33
N GLU A 438 2.87 -12.99 16.33
CA GLU A 438 3.98 -13.93 16.56
C GLU A 438 5.14 -13.28 17.33
N PHE A 439 5.16 -11.94 17.42
CA PHE A 439 6.30 -11.16 17.91
C PHE A 439 5.92 -9.96 18.79
N ILE A 440 4.68 -9.86 19.29
CA ILE A 440 4.30 -8.83 20.27
C ILE A 440 5.07 -9.08 21.59
N ALA A 441 6.23 -8.45 21.71
CA ALA A 441 6.99 -8.33 22.94
C ALA A 441 6.57 -7.05 23.65
N LEU A 442 5.42 -7.04 24.33
CA LEU A 442 5.15 -6.00 25.31
C LEU A 442 5.46 -6.55 26.70
N LYS A 443 6.47 -5.97 27.36
CA LYS A 443 6.51 -5.91 28.82
C LYS A 443 5.81 -4.61 29.20
N PRO A 444 4.56 -4.63 29.69
CA PRO A 444 4.07 -3.56 30.54
C PRO A 444 4.87 -3.60 31.84
N SER A 445 5.16 -2.43 32.41
CA SER A 445 5.68 -2.28 33.77
C SER A 445 4.69 -2.77 34.85
N SER A 446 3.41 -2.97 34.49
CA SER A 446 2.29 -3.21 35.39
C SER A 446 1.95 -4.68 35.67
N GLY A 447 2.45 -5.64 34.88
CA GLY A 447 2.20 -7.07 35.11
C GLY A 447 0.74 -7.52 34.95
N LYS A 448 -0.16 -6.67 34.44
CA LYS A 448 -1.56 -6.99 34.13
C LYS A 448 -1.79 -7.08 32.61
N PRO A 449 -2.78 -7.87 32.14
CA PRO A 449 -3.14 -7.92 30.72
C PRO A 449 -3.86 -6.61 30.31
N GLY A 450 -3.11 -5.64 29.81
CA GLY A 450 -3.66 -4.54 29.02
C GLY A 450 -4.01 -4.99 27.60
N PRO A 451 -4.86 -4.26 26.86
CA PRO A 451 -5.16 -4.57 25.46
C PRO A 451 -3.88 -4.36 24.67
N VAL A 452 -3.34 -5.45 24.13
CA VAL A 452 -2.21 -5.36 23.23
C VAL A 452 -2.49 -6.26 22.05
N ALA A 453 -2.56 -5.66 20.88
CA ALA A 453 -2.24 -6.40 19.67
C ALA A 453 -1.34 -5.61 18.71
N ALA A 454 -0.58 -4.60 19.18
CA ALA A 454 0.37 -3.92 18.30
C ALA A 454 1.59 -3.28 19.00
N GLU A 455 2.75 -3.26 18.32
CA GLU A 455 3.96 -2.52 18.76
C GLU A 455 3.77 -1.00 18.55
N PRO A 456 3.66 -0.17 19.62
CA PRO A 456 3.31 1.25 19.49
C PRO A 456 4.28 2.06 18.63
N ARG A 457 5.57 1.76 18.73
CA ARG A 457 6.62 2.43 17.93
C ARG A 457 6.41 2.21 16.44
N ARG A 458 6.08 0.98 16.03
CA ARG A 458 5.84 0.65 14.63
C ARG A 458 4.55 1.28 14.11
N LEU A 459 3.50 1.34 14.93
CA LEU A 459 2.28 2.07 14.56
C LEU A 459 2.53 3.58 14.39
N GLY A 460 3.35 4.19 15.24
CA GLY A 460 3.78 5.58 15.06
C GLY A 460 4.55 5.78 13.75
N LEU A 461 5.53 4.91 13.46
CA LEU A 461 6.26 4.93 12.19
C LEU A 461 5.34 4.71 10.98
N ALA A 462 4.34 3.83 11.12
CA ALA A 462 3.35 3.56 10.08
C ALA A 462 2.48 4.79 9.82
N ALA A 463 1.97 5.44 10.87
CA ALA A 463 1.18 6.66 10.79
C ALA A 463 1.95 7.79 10.07
N CYS A 464 3.21 8.03 10.46
CA CYS A 464 4.06 9.01 9.79
C CYS A 464 4.30 8.67 8.32
N ALA A 465 4.53 7.39 8.00
CA ALA A 465 4.76 6.96 6.63
C ALA A 465 3.51 7.15 5.76
N PHE A 466 2.33 6.75 6.25
CA PHE A 466 1.07 6.99 5.55
C PHE A 466 0.75 8.48 5.38
N ALA A 467 0.98 9.31 6.41
CA ALA A 467 0.81 10.76 6.32
C ALA A 467 1.71 11.37 5.24
N ARG A 468 2.99 10.96 5.17
CA ARG A 468 3.92 11.36 4.11
C ARG A 468 3.48 10.85 2.74
N SER A 469 2.98 9.63 2.65
CA SER A 469 2.44 9.09 1.40
C SER A 469 1.28 9.95 0.88
N ALA A 470 0.35 10.30 1.77
CA ALA A 470 -0.81 11.14 1.46
C ALA A 470 -0.41 12.59 1.11
N ALA A 471 0.65 13.11 1.74
CA ALA A 471 1.21 14.43 1.44
C ALA A 471 1.72 14.48 -0.01
N TRP A 472 2.43 13.43 -0.46
CA TRP A 472 2.96 13.33 -1.83
C TRP A 472 1.92 12.92 -2.89
N ALA A 473 0.75 12.45 -2.48
CA ALA A 473 -0.31 12.05 -3.39
C ALA A 473 -1.14 13.25 -3.91
N PRO A 474 -1.75 13.15 -5.12
CA PRO A 474 -2.70 14.13 -5.62
C PRO A 474 -3.90 14.25 -4.70
N VAL A 475 -4.55 15.41 -4.72
CA VAL A 475 -5.75 15.63 -3.90
C VAL A 475 -6.86 14.66 -4.24
N ASP A 476 -7.05 14.40 -5.54
CA ASP A 476 -8.10 13.60 -6.14
C ASP A 476 -7.74 12.12 -6.30
N ASP A 477 -6.60 11.65 -5.76
CA ASP A 477 -6.22 10.24 -5.84
C ASP A 477 -6.88 9.42 -4.71
N PRO A 478 -7.63 8.34 -5.03
CA PRO A 478 -8.17 7.45 -4.02
C PRO A 478 -7.10 6.88 -3.06
N HIS A 479 -5.86 6.69 -3.54
CA HIS A 479 -4.76 6.25 -2.68
C HIS A 479 -4.47 7.22 -1.54
N ARG A 480 -4.62 8.53 -1.77
CA ARG A 480 -4.48 9.55 -0.71
C ARG A 480 -5.50 9.31 0.39
N CYS A 481 -6.76 9.08 0.03
CA CYS A 481 -7.83 8.78 0.98
C CYS A 481 -7.51 7.53 1.81
N SER A 482 -7.05 6.46 1.15
CA SER A 482 -6.67 5.21 1.83
C SER A 482 -5.48 5.41 2.78
N ASP A 483 -4.47 6.17 2.38
CA ASP A 483 -3.31 6.44 3.25
C ASP A 483 -3.68 7.35 4.43
N LEU A 484 -4.49 8.39 4.22
CA LEU A 484 -5.01 9.23 5.31
C LEU A 484 -5.78 8.39 6.33
N TRP A 485 -6.68 7.53 5.84
CA TRP A 485 -7.42 6.59 6.67
C TRP A 485 -6.47 5.68 7.46
N ASN A 486 -5.50 5.06 6.78
CA ASN A 486 -4.56 4.15 7.42
C ASN A 486 -3.68 4.85 8.45
N ALA A 487 -3.30 6.11 8.22
CA ALA A 487 -2.55 6.92 9.18
C ALA A 487 -3.37 7.12 10.46
N ILE A 488 -4.61 7.61 10.35
CA ILE A 488 -5.48 7.86 11.51
C ILE A 488 -5.77 6.54 12.25
N MET A 489 -6.04 5.46 11.52
CA MET A 489 -6.23 4.14 12.12
C MET A 489 -4.99 3.68 12.90
N CYS A 490 -3.78 3.87 12.38
CA CYS A 490 -2.56 3.52 13.11
C CYS A 490 -2.40 4.36 14.40
N MET A 491 -2.81 5.63 14.39
CA MET A 491 -2.79 6.50 15.58
C MET A 491 -3.77 5.98 16.65
N ILE A 492 -5.02 5.69 16.25
CA ILE A 492 -6.05 5.14 17.15
C ILE A 492 -5.61 3.78 17.71
N GLU A 493 -5.15 2.87 16.84
CA GLU A 493 -4.71 1.53 17.22
C GLU A 493 -3.47 1.53 18.11
N ARG A 494 -2.66 2.60 18.09
CA ARG A 494 -1.48 2.72 18.95
C ARG A 494 -1.82 2.85 20.43
N GLY A 495 -2.96 3.46 20.77
CA GLY A 495 -3.39 3.62 22.17
C GLY A 495 -2.70 4.80 22.83
N GLY A 496 -3.11 5.98 22.42
CA GLY A 496 -2.67 7.28 22.96
C GLY A 496 -2.51 8.30 21.85
N TYR A 497 -2.68 9.58 22.17
CA TYR A 497 -2.38 10.68 21.25
C TYR A 497 -1.02 11.24 21.61
N PHE A 498 -0.16 11.42 20.61
CA PHE A 498 1.22 11.84 20.79
C PHE A 498 1.41 13.16 20.06
N LEU A 499 2.37 13.98 20.49
CA LEU A 499 2.63 15.28 19.84
C LEU A 499 2.89 15.12 18.33
N ALA A 500 3.60 14.06 17.96
CA ALA A 500 3.86 13.74 16.56
C ALA A 500 2.61 13.32 15.76
N ASP A 501 1.52 12.89 16.41
CA ASP A 501 0.25 12.68 15.71
C ASP A 501 -0.30 14.01 15.20
N PHE A 502 -0.23 15.08 16.00
CA PHE A 502 -0.63 16.42 15.58
C PHE A 502 0.24 16.96 14.44
N GLU A 503 1.55 16.69 14.47
CA GLU A 503 2.42 17.00 13.34
C GLU A 503 2.03 16.21 12.08
N CYS A 504 1.75 14.91 12.21
CA CYS A 504 1.30 14.08 11.09
C CYS A 504 -0.06 14.53 10.56
N ILE A 505 -0.98 14.90 11.43
CA ILE A 505 -2.32 15.41 11.10
C ILE A 505 -2.21 16.73 10.34
N ARG A 506 -1.37 17.64 10.81
CA ARG A 506 -1.04 18.87 10.07
C ARG A 506 -0.46 18.54 8.71
N ASP A 507 0.47 17.59 8.63
CA ASP A 507 1.08 17.21 7.36
C ASP A 507 0.05 16.61 6.37
N MET A 508 -0.89 15.83 6.89
CA MET A 508 -2.03 15.27 6.14
C MET A 508 -2.94 16.38 5.59
N ALA A 509 -3.26 17.39 6.41
CA ALA A 509 -4.12 18.51 6.06
C ALA A 509 -3.49 19.46 5.02
N THR A 510 -2.25 19.89 5.29
CA THR A 510 -1.55 20.94 4.51
C THR A 510 -0.82 20.41 3.28
N LYS A 511 -0.78 19.07 3.09
CA LYS A 511 0.22 18.38 2.25
C LYS A 511 1.68 18.65 2.65
N CYS A 512 1.92 19.41 3.72
CA CYS A 512 3.19 19.91 4.21
C CYS A 512 4.18 20.31 3.10
N PRO A 513 4.23 21.60 2.72
CA PRO A 513 5.24 22.12 1.80
C PRO A 513 6.68 21.67 2.15
N ALA A 514 6.97 21.51 3.45
CA ALA A 514 8.28 21.07 3.94
C ALA A 514 8.70 19.67 3.43
N HIS A 515 7.74 18.76 3.22
CA HIS A 515 8.04 17.43 2.68
C HIS A 515 8.52 17.51 1.23
N TYR A 516 8.08 18.50 0.47
CA TYR A 516 8.60 18.76 -0.86
C TYR A 516 9.97 19.42 -0.80
N THR A 517 10.18 20.35 0.15
CA THR A 517 11.41 21.14 0.25
C THR A 517 12.68 20.35 0.53
N ASP A 518 12.58 19.27 1.31
CA ASP A 518 13.71 18.38 1.60
C ASP A 518 14.30 17.73 0.33
N PHE A 519 13.48 17.62 -0.71
CA PHE A 519 13.88 17.03 -1.99
C PHE A 519 14.01 18.10 -3.08
N PHE A 520 13.23 19.19 -3.00
CA PHE A 520 13.06 20.17 -4.07
C PHE A 520 12.85 21.58 -3.55
N PRO A 521 13.62 22.59 -3.99
CA PRO A 521 13.30 23.96 -3.64
C PRO A 521 11.90 24.34 -4.17
N GLU A 522 11.08 25.01 -3.35
CA GLU A 522 9.70 25.40 -3.68
C GLU A 522 9.59 26.10 -5.04
N SER A 523 10.64 26.82 -5.43
CA SER A 523 10.76 27.54 -6.71
C SER A 523 10.62 26.65 -7.96
N ILE A 524 10.79 25.34 -7.85
CA ILE A 524 10.60 24.45 -9.01
C ILE A 524 9.15 23.99 -9.13
N VAL A 525 8.32 23.98 -8.08
CA VAL A 525 6.93 23.50 -8.21
C VAL A 525 6.10 24.57 -8.95
N PRO A 526 5.38 24.22 -10.05
CA PRO A 526 4.57 25.18 -10.80
C PRO A 526 3.53 25.87 -9.92
N GLU A 527 3.28 27.17 -10.12
CA GLU A 527 2.27 27.91 -9.35
C GLU A 527 0.86 27.35 -9.57
N GLU A 528 0.59 26.83 -10.78
CA GLU A 528 -0.68 26.23 -11.14
C GLU A 528 -0.84 24.79 -10.63
N ALA A 529 0.16 24.24 -9.92
CA ALA A 529 0.08 22.91 -9.36
C ALA A 529 -0.98 22.89 -8.25
N SER A 530 -2.00 22.04 -8.42
CA SER A 530 -3.10 21.90 -7.46
C SER A 530 -2.61 21.73 -6.01
N GLY A 531 -1.56 20.93 -5.79
CA GLY A 531 -0.98 20.74 -4.46
C GLY A 531 -0.48 22.03 -3.79
N LYS A 532 0.09 22.97 -4.55
CA LYS A 532 0.59 24.26 -4.03
C LYS A 532 -0.55 25.22 -3.70
N ILE A 533 -1.55 25.28 -4.57
CA ILE A 533 -2.79 26.07 -4.35
C ILE A 533 -3.48 25.58 -3.06
N PHE A 534 -3.75 24.27 -2.97
CA PHE A 534 -4.39 23.70 -1.78
C PHE A 534 -3.55 23.88 -0.52
N ALA A 535 -2.22 23.81 -0.59
CA ALA A 535 -1.37 24.03 0.59
C ALA A 535 -1.43 25.49 1.07
N SER A 536 -1.52 26.46 0.15
CA SER A 536 -1.62 27.89 0.50
C SER A 536 -2.95 28.28 1.17
N GLU A 537 -3.99 27.48 0.99
CA GLU A 537 -5.30 27.65 1.61
C GLU A 537 -5.36 27.10 3.05
N VAL A 538 -4.36 26.34 3.50
CA VAL A 538 -4.35 25.70 4.83
C VAL A 538 -3.45 26.49 5.79
N VAL A 539 -4.03 26.97 6.89
CA VAL A 539 -3.37 27.80 7.91
C VAL A 539 -2.35 27.00 8.75
N GLY A 540 -1.11 27.52 8.86
CA GLY A 540 -0.15 27.21 9.93
C GLY A 540 0.82 26.02 9.68
N THR A 541 2.14 26.25 9.80
CA THR A 541 3.18 25.20 9.78
C THR A 541 4.12 25.30 10.98
N VAL A 542 4.31 24.19 11.71
CA VAL A 542 5.34 24.03 12.76
C VAL A 542 6.20 22.82 12.35
N VAL A 543 7.52 22.80 12.55
CA VAL A 543 8.40 21.78 11.94
C VAL A 543 9.17 20.95 12.98
N GLY A 544 9.12 19.62 12.82
CA GLY A 544 10.28 18.73 12.89
C GLY A 544 10.70 18.14 14.25
N MET A 545 10.20 16.94 14.58
CA MET A 545 10.80 16.08 15.62
C MET A 545 11.35 14.73 15.10
N PRO A 546 12.45 14.21 15.70
CA PRO A 546 13.05 12.92 15.33
C PRO A 546 12.26 11.69 15.82
N PRO A 547 12.39 10.51 15.17
CA PRO A 547 11.54 9.32 15.38
C PRO A 547 11.44 8.74 16.80
N ASN A 548 12.42 9.04 17.64
CA ASN A 548 12.48 8.65 19.05
C ASN A 548 11.64 9.56 19.97
N GLN A 549 11.31 10.79 19.54
CA GLN A 549 10.37 11.69 20.23
C GLN A 549 8.91 11.49 19.76
N ILE A 550 8.69 10.91 18.57
CA ILE A 550 7.36 10.55 18.01
C ILE A 550 6.56 9.59 18.92
N CYS A 551 7.25 8.88 19.80
CA CYS A 551 6.68 7.81 20.62
C CYS A 551 6.48 8.20 22.10
N SER A 552 6.45 9.49 22.45
CA SER A 552 6.01 9.95 23.78
C SER A 552 4.52 10.36 23.79
N PRO A 553 3.66 9.70 24.58
CA PRO A 553 2.23 9.99 24.60
C PRO A 553 1.99 11.34 25.29
N LEU A 554 1.14 12.19 24.69
CA LEU A 554 0.47 13.29 25.39
C LEU A 554 -0.64 12.71 26.28
N VAL A 555 -1.32 11.66 25.80
CA VAL A 555 -2.35 10.95 26.56
C VAL A 555 -2.34 9.46 26.26
N SER A 556 -2.53 8.65 27.30
CA SER A 556 -2.57 7.19 27.25
C SER A 556 -3.96 6.67 27.61
N TRP A 557 -4.39 5.60 26.95
CA TRP A 557 -5.66 4.94 27.21
C TRP A 557 -5.50 4.03 28.45
N PRO A 558 -6.48 3.94 29.36
CA PRO A 558 -6.40 3.01 30.47
C PRO A 558 -6.29 1.57 30.01
N GLU A 559 -5.64 0.76 30.83
CA GLU A 559 -5.59 -0.67 30.63
C GLU A 559 -7.00 -1.27 30.66
N GLY A 560 -7.44 -1.82 29.54
CA GLY A 560 -8.69 -2.57 29.43
C GLY A 560 -9.70 -1.97 28.47
N THR A 561 -9.47 -0.76 27.96
CA THR A 561 -10.33 -0.17 26.92
C THR A 561 -10.36 -1.08 25.67
N GLU A 562 -11.55 -1.57 25.33
CA GLU A 562 -11.78 -2.21 24.04
C GLU A 562 -11.87 -1.14 22.96
N LYS A 563 -11.02 -1.22 21.94
CA LYS A 563 -11.08 -0.31 20.80
C LYS A 563 -12.18 -0.82 19.86
N ASP A 564 -13.29 -0.09 19.78
CA ASP A 564 -14.30 -0.38 18.77
C ASP A 564 -13.84 0.16 17.40
N MET A 565 -13.26 -0.76 16.61
CA MET A 565 -12.74 -0.47 15.28
C MET A 565 -13.86 -0.33 14.24
N ASP A 566 -15.05 -0.87 14.51
CA ASP A 566 -16.20 -0.77 13.60
C ASP A 566 -16.79 0.65 13.69
N ILE A 567 -16.91 1.18 14.91
CA ILE A 567 -17.26 2.57 15.17
C ILE A 567 -16.24 3.53 14.56
N ALA A 568 -14.95 3.30 14.81
CA ALA A 568 -13.90 4.15 14.24
C ALA A 568 -14.01 4.19 12.72
N ALA A 569 -14.31 3.07 12.07
CA ALA A 569 -14.49 3.01 10.64
C ALA A 569 -15.73 3.82 10.16
N GLU A 570 -16.87 3.70 10.84
CA GLU A 570 -18.09 4.43 10.47
C GLU A 570 -17.90 5.96 10.55
N VAL A 571 -17.22 6.44 11.59
CA VAL A 571 -16.90 7.85 11.78
C VAL A 571 -15.86 8.33 10.75
N LEU A 572 -14.81 7.55 10.52
CA LEU A 572 -13.68 7.98 9.69
C LEU A 572 -14.03 8.19 8.21
N GLU A 573 -14.99 7.45 7.63
CA GLU A 573 -15.12 7.34 6.16
C GLU A 573 -15.68 8.62 5.53
N PRO A 574 -16.79 9.19 6.05
CA PRO A 574 -17.33 10.44 5.54
C PRO A 574 -16.35 11.59 5.66
N TRP A 575 -15.55 11.62 6.71
CA TRP A 575 -14.61 12.70 6.99
C TRP A 575 -13.30 12.60 6.21
N THR A 576 -12.76 11.38 6.04
CA THR A 576 -11.62 11.16 5.14
C THR A 576 -11.96 11.65 3.74
N LYS A 577 -13.20 11.43 3.28
CA LYS A 577 -13.71 11.96 2.02
C LYS A 577 -13.79 13.50 2.01
N LYS A 578 -14.24 14.14 3.09
CA LYS A 578 -14.25 15.61 3.23
C LYS A 578 -12.84 16.20 3.10
N ILE A 579 -11.86 15.66 3.84
CA ILE A 579 -10.44 16.06 3.79
C ILE A 579 -9.89 15.99 2.36
N VAL A 580 -10.16 14.88 1.67
CA VAL A 580 -9.75 14.65 0.29
C VAL A 580 -10.38 15.66 -0.67
N THR A 581 -11.64 16.05 -0.44
CA THR A 581 -12.33 17.02 -1.31
C THR A 581 -12.00 18.50 -1.00
N GLY A 582 -11.19 18.78 0.02
CA GLY A 582 -10.95 20.15 0.50
C GLY A 582 -12.17 20.82 1.15
N LYS A 583 -13.30 20.11 1.26
CA LYS A 583 -14.51 20.61 1.91
C LYS A 583 -14.39 20.38 3.41
N GLY A 584 -14.46 21.44 4.21
CA GLY A 584 -14.44 21.36 5.69
C GLY A 584 -13.07 21.57 6.34
N GLY A 585 -12.22 22.43 5.76
CA GLY A 585 -11.06 22.99 6.47
C GLY A 585 -9.91 22.02 6.80
N GLY A 586 -9.84 20.87 6.14
CA GLY A 586 -8.70 19.93 6.16
C GLY A 586 -8.31 19.43 7.56
N LEU A 587 -7.51 20.24 8.26
CA LEU A 587 -7.11 20.03 9.65
C LEU A 587 -8.34 19.91 10.56
N LEU A 588 -9.35 20.77 10.38
CA LEU A 588 -10.60 20.71 11.15
C LEU A 588 -11.34 19.39 10.95
N ALA A 589 -11.42 18.93 9.70
CA ALA A 589 -12.05 17.65 9.38
C ALA A 589 -11.32 16.45 10.01
N ILE A 590 -9.99 16.50 10.16
CA ILE A 590 -9.24 15.45 10.88
C ILE A 590 -9.45 15.57 12.40
N THR A 591 -9.54 16.79 12.92
CA THR A 591 -9.72 17.05 14.35
C THR A 591 -11.12 16.62 14.80
N ASP A 592 -12.14 16.90 13.98
CA ASP A 592 -13.52 16.49 14.23
C ASP A 592 -13.67 14.97 14.22
N VAL A 593 -12.97 14.25 13.33
CA VAL A 593 -12.91 12.77 13.36
C VAL A 593 -12.41 12.25 14.69
N ILE A 594 -11.30 12.80 15.18
CA ILE A 594 -10.70 12.38 16.44
C ILE A 594 -11.67 12.63 17.59
N GLN A 595 -12.31 13.80 17.60
CA GLN A 595 -13.31 14.14 18.62
C GLN A 595 -14.57 13.27 18.52
N GLN A 596 -15.08 12.93 17.34
CA GLN A 596 -16.22 12.03 17.19
C GLN A 596 -15.88 10.62 17.68
N VAL A 597 -14.67 10.14 17.40
CA VAL A 597 -14.17 8.89 17.99
C VAL A 597 -14.09 8.99 19.52
N TRP A 598 -13.69 10.14 20.07
CA TRP A 598 -13.73 10.36 21.53
C TRP A 598 -15.15 10.36 22.10
N ARG A 599 -16.07 11.11 21.49
CA ARG A 599 -17.46 11.18 21.93
C ARG A 599 -18.13 9.83 21.91
N GLN A 600 -17.97 9.08 20.82
CA GLN A 600 -18.57 7.77 20.71
C GLN A 600 -18.04 6.82 21.79
N ARG A 601 -16.75 6.91 22.12
CA ARG A 601 -16.18 6.13 23.23
C ARG A 601 -16.70 6.55 24.60
N VAL A 602 -16.99 7.85 24.81
CA VAL A 602 -17.69 8.31 26.02
C VAL A 602 -19.10 7.69 26.08
N GLU A 603 -19.84 7.74 24.97
CA GLU A 603 -21.18 7.13 24.86
C GLU A 603 -21.15 5.62 25.13
N ASP A 604 -20.07 4.94 24.73
CA ASP A 604 -19.84 3.50 24.98
C ASP A 604 -19.38 3.19 26.42
N GLY A 605 -19.27 4.20 27.28
CA GLY A 605 -19.04 4.07 28.72
C GLY A 605 -17.59 4.26 29.19
N GLU A 606 -16.71 4.80 28.34
CA GLU A 606 -15.36 5.18 28.77
C GLU A 606 -15.33 6.58 29.43
N SER A 607 -14.58 6.74 30.52
CA SER A 607 -14.48 8.06 31.18
C SER A 607 -13.68 9.06 30.34
N ILE A 608 -13.98 10.35 30.49
CA ILE A 608 -13.24 11.43 29.80
C ILE A 608 -11.75 11.41 30.21
N ASP A 609 -11.45 11.15 31.49
CA ASP A 609 -10.08 10.95 31.99
C ASP A 609 -9.34 9.79 31.30
N ALA A 610 -10.07 8.72 30.97
CA ALA A 610 -9.53 7.57 30.24
C ALA A 610 -9.23 7.88 28.77
N ILE A 611 -9.99 8.80 28.18
CA ILE A 611 -9.78 9.24 26.81
C ILE A 611 -8.69 10.33 26.76
N GLY A 612 -8.54 11.07 27.87
CA GLY A 612 -7.61 12.17 28.12
C GLY A 612 -7.76 13.36 27.16
N CYS A 613 -8.94 13.53 26.56
CA CYS A 613 -9.20 14.62 25.62
C CYS A 613 -8.78 16.01 26.17
N GLU A 614 -9.17 16.34 27.40
CA GLU A 614 -8.83 17.63 28.02
C GLU A 614 -7.32 17.78 28.29
N LEU A 615 -6.64 16.70 28.66
CA LEU A 615 -5.20 16.68 28.87
C LEU A 615 -4.45 16.97 27.57
N VAL A 616 -4.84 16.31 26.47
CA VAL A 616 -4.31 16.58 25.13
C VAL A 616 -4.50 18.05 24.77
N TRP A 617 -5.72 18.57 24.94
CA TRP A 617 -6.03 19.97 24.60
C TRP A 617 -5.17 20.96 25.39
N ASN A 618 -5.03 20.72 26.70
CA ASN A 618 -4.29 21.61 27.59
C ASN A 618 -2.76 21.54 27.43
N GLU A 619 -2.22 20.44 26.90
CA GLU A 619 -0.79 20.26 26.64
C GLU A 619 -0.35 20.76 25.26
N LEU A 620 -1.28 21.08 24.35
CA LEU A 620 -0.96 21.69 23.07
C LEU A 620 -0.34 23.08 23.24
N GLU A 621 0.59 23.43 22.35
CA GLU A 621 1.21 24.75 22.34
C GLU A 621 0.13 25.86 22.16
N ALA A 622 0.23 26.96 22.91
CA ALA A 622 -0.82 27.99 22.94
C ALA A 622 -1.10 28.61 21.56
N GLU A 623 -0.06 28.76 20.75
CA GLU A 623 -0.15 29.24 19.36
C GLU A 623 -0.92 28.24 18.47
N LEU A 624 -0.72 26.94 18.69
CA LEU A 624 -1.44 25.86 17.99
C LEU A 624 -2.92 25.83 18.38
N ARG A 625 -3.23 26.00 19.68
CA ARG A 625 -4.61 26.13 20.18
C ARG A 625 -5.32 27.34 19.59
N THR A 626 -4.70 28.51 19.61
CA THR A 626 -5.27 29.76 19.08
C THR A 626 -5.54 29.64 17.57
N ASN A 627 -4.56 29.12 16.81
CA ASN A 627 -4.75 28.86 15.38
C ASN A 627 -5.88 27.85 15.12
N TRP A 628 -6.06 26.86 16.00
CA TRP A 628 -7.16 25.91 15.91
C TRP A 628 -8.51 26.54 16.21
N GLU A 629 -8.60 27.37 17.24
CA GLU A 629 -9.81 28.11 17.63
C GLU A 629 -10.24 29.08 16.53
N ASP A 630 -9.30 29.83 15.95
CA ASP A 630 -9.55 30.77 14.85
C ASP A 630 -10.08 30.06 13.60
N VAL A 631 -9.43 28.96 13.20
CA VAL A 631 -9.82 28.18 12.03
C VAL A 631 -11.19 27.50 12.26
N TRP A 632 -11.46 27.02 13.48
CA TRP A 632 -12.74 26.41 13.87
C TRP A 632 -13.89 27.43 13.80
N ALA A 633 -13.68 28.62 14.39
CA ALA A 633 -14.65 29.70 14.37
C ALA A 633 -15.00 30.15 12.94
N GLU A 634 -14.04 30.09 12.01
CA GLU A 634 -14.24 30.48 10.62
C GLU A 634 -15.04 29.43 9.79
N HIS A 635 -14.93 28.14 10.12
CA HIS A 635 -15.37 27.07 9.21
C HIS A 635 -16.52 26.19 9.71
N LEU A 636 -16.83 26.19 11.00
CA LEU A 636 -17.81 25.25 11.57
C LEU A 636 -19.09 25.90 12.12
N ASP A 637 -19.23 27.24 12.12
CA ASP A 637 -20.41 27.98 12.60
C ASP A 637 -20.97 27.43 13.94
N GLN A 638 -20.08 26.91 14.79
CA GLN A 638 -20.38 26.27 16.06
C GLN A 638 -19.29 26.62 17.07
N GLU A 639 -19.68 26.95 18.30
CA GLU A 639 -18.72 27.09 19.40
C GLU A 639 -17.98 25.77 19.60
N MET A 640 -16.67 25.86 19.90
CA MET A 640 -15.86 24.68 20.11
C MET A 640 -16.42 23.91 21.32
N PRO A 641 -16.70 22.59 21.20
CA PRO A 641 -17.33 21.85 22.29
C PRO A 641 -16.40 21.79 23.49
N THR A 642 -16.80 22.38 24.60
CA THR A 642 -16.11 22.23 25.88
C THR A 642 -16.40 20.83 26.42
N PHE A 643 -15.36 20.01 26.57
CA PHE A 643 -15.42 18.85 27.44
C PHE A 643 -15.40 19.42 28.86
N THR A 644 -16.59 19.68 29.39
CA THR A 644 -16.78 19.98 30.80
C THR A 644 -17.81 18.99 31.26
N GLU A 645 -17.50 18.28 32.34
CA GLU A 645 -18.44 17.42 33.04
C GLU A 645 -19.76 18.17 33.26
N GLU A 646 -20.76 17.92 32.41
CA GLU A 646 -22.13 18.18 32.82
C GLU A 646 -22.47 17.08 33.82
N GLU A 647 -22.36 17.45 35.09
CA GLU A 647 -22.81 16.68 36.23
C GLU A 647 -24.18 16.05 35.92
N ASP A 648 -24.21 14.73 35.95
CA ASP A 648 -25.41 13.94 36.21
C ASP A 648 -26.17 14.53 37.41
N ASN A 649 -27.14 15.40 37.13
CA ASN A 649 -28.11 15.87 38.11
C ASN A 649 -29.38 16.38 37.43
N ASN A 650 -30.20 15.47 36.92
CA ASN A 650 -31.48 15.14 37.52
C ASN A 650 -32.35 14.29 36.60
N GLY A 651 -32.93 13.23 37.17
CA GLY A 651 -33.92 12.41 36.51
C GLY A 651 -35.27 13.09 36.28
N SER A 652 -36.05 12.44 35.42
CA SER A 652 -37.52 12.51 35.27
C SER A 652 -38.13 13.88 34.99
N GLU A 653 -38.57 14.13 33.76
CA GLU A 653 -40.00 14.01 33.39
C GLU A 653 -40.24 14.29 31.90
N VAL A 654 -41.33 13.69 31.42
CA VAL A 654 -41.89 13.70 30.07
C VAL A 654 -42.46 15.09 29.74
N GLY A 655 -42.28 15.59 28.50
CA GLY A 655 -43.10 16.71 28.03
C GLY A 655 -42.64 17.39 26.74
N SER A 656 -43.36 17.10 25.67
CA SER A 656 -43.49 17.77 24.37
C SER A 656 -43.40 19.30 24.32
N ASP A 657 -42.90 19.78 23.18
CA ASP A 657 -43.27 21.00 22.44
C ASP A 657 -43.12 22.38 23.13
N GLU A 658 -42.12 23.16 22.70
CA GLU A 658 -42.31 24.34 21.81
C GLU A 658 -41.00 25.14 21.72
N LEU A 659 -40.51 25.26 20.49
CA LEU A 659 -39.45 26.17 20.06
C LEU A 659 -40.01 27.59 19.99
N GLU A 660 -39.59 28.48 20.89
CA GLU A 660 -39.55 29.92 20.60
C GLU A 660 -38.49 30.58 21.49
N PHE A 661 -37.34 30.95 20.91
CA PHE A 661 -36.58 32.09 21.43
C PHE A 661 -36.01 32.96 20.32
N THR A 662 -36.39 34.23 20.41
CA THR A 662 -36.04 35.34 19.54
C THR A 662 -34.76 36.03 20.03
N ARG A 663 -33.97 36.51 19.04
CA ARG A 663 -32.91 37.54 19.04
C ARG A 663 -32.56 38.31 20.35
N SER A 664 -31.25 38.44 20.61
CA SER A 664 -30.47 39.71 20.72
C SER A 664 -28.98 39.36 21.00
N VAL A 665 -27.96 39.69 20.22
CA VAL A 665 -27.35 40.99 19.81
C VAL A 665 -26.66 41.75 20.96
N VAL A 666 -25.33 41.93 20.81
CA VAL A 666 -24.33 42.81 21.50
C VAL A 666 -23.90 42.38 22.91
N GLY A 667 -22.62 42.34 23.31
CA GLY A 667 -21.35 42.65 22.65
C GLY A 667 -20.23 42.81 23.70
N VAL A 668 -19.05 43.19 23.18
CA VAL A 668 -17.72 43.39 23.80
C VAL A 668 -16.83 42.16 23.77
#